data_AF-A0AAQ2JH66-F1
#
_entry.id   AF-A0AAQ2JH66-F1
#
_cell.length_a   1.000
_cell.length_b   1.000
_cell.length_c   1.000
_cell.angle_alpha   90.00
_cell.angle_beta   90.00
_cell.angle_gamma   90.00
#
_symmetry.space_group_name_H-M   'P 1'
#
loop_
_entity.id
_entity.type
_entity.pdbx_description
1 polymer ?
#
loop_
_entity_poly.entity_id
_entity_poly.type
_entity_poly.pdbx_seq_one_letter_code
_entity_poly.pdbx_strand_id
1 'polypeptide(L)'
;MNKLSDEPSENTNQENAERSGQSYSAAHDQSSSDVHPSGSVCSIAADRFSSPIYMSSRSRLRYSVEGASALANAIAVLASSDAPTGLYDENLTRKSLEAMFREIGASEEVGGCELILVLSGHGDQSTDQTWFCTYEANPDQIDLTGAGLADLVMLARPAKVSAVFDFCHAGGVAKDFRAALSGRLGDDNILVLSGATSQQLAYEHPALGRGLFTIALHEALVDKRLFALAAMPGTATQPSPGGSASSDLARLFVFARERTEQLAYLFAGGRRQSPELCGSGHLALEWSDKTIGPPLAPEPRRALAGRVRRVFGWSAALVVAICMLLYFLQYHIAVQPNGWIEVRPGPPWMSSLLPSAMGSGVQLAIAADDLEPASPRWDEQRIKARTALMRGGVGGLVSHPIGDQENWEFRLSSELSKDAGRRLHFVSSRSGVIDVCDSKDVKRDRLWDYQFALEAALLDRARSCPATYFLLNGPEIDDLYNVDDVRTVADYGLSELSDQAVRTYLAGLALAFGELRDEDARRRSLEAAILLTSVRAERDVVRPSDWLAFLRFVEDVAGSPKLTLAPNAAVFPRLARCAASWCELSTKIVEYFAAGPQASGMGNGAGMMMWLMAKDSERQAAEGSATSSWSLPPILLLARRGELNGRDLDLIIRRYGLLVINHDMFWVDPTWLPRFARVLPLSEEWSTPLWGCVLGTSGKNSSCLPIDASLAARVLAAQGRFLSAEALAQLVLRLDNGIKQDRDVAAYASEMVDLACWTPMPDRWVSGLEKGVEYDIQIAPPRSADPLTGVQIVEVTDVSVAQALSAALRSDHGSSPATINLLVRYASNHFSYAGLDVLYRALAHKLRPTGDPSGFDLVRSLQDFAPDAQARAVLLRALSITRPRSLLTDARIADGSVFWRLDAVLAARRQLGDYQFEEDQYCE
;
A
#
# COMPACT_ATOMS: atom_id res chain seq x y z
N MET A 1 1.83 -10.54 -49.11
CA MET A 1 2.37 -11.87 -49.43
C MET A 1 1.45 -12.92 -48.81
N ASN A 2 0.93 -13.79 -49.68
CA ASN A 2 0.21 -15.07 -49.49
C ASN A 2 -1.19 -15.12 -48.84
N LYS A 3 -2.15 -15.45 -49.74
CA LYS A 3 -3.45 -16.10 -49.55
C LYS A 3 -3.29 -17.64 -49.42
N LEU A 4 -4.45 -18.27 -49.14
CA LEU A 4 -4.94 -19.64 -49.49
C LEU A 4 -4.97 -20.61 -48.30
N SER A 5 -6.15 -20.96 -47.76
CA SER A 5 -7.16 -21.96 -48.22
C SER A 5 -6.79 -23.37 -47.67
N ASP A 6 -7.65 -24.34 -47.31
CA ASP A 6 -9.06 -24.69 -47.53
C ASP A 6 -9.54 -25.61 -46.35
N GLU A 7 -10.86 -25.77 -46.19
CA GLU A 7 -11.53 -26.97 -45.62
C GLU A 7 -11.39 -28.19 -46.59
N PRO A 8 -11.91 -29.45 -46.39
CA PRO A 8 -12.90 -29.97 -45.42
C PRO A 8 -12.66 -31.43 -44.91
N SER A 9 -13.68 -31.96 -44.20
CA SER A 9 -14.23 -33.34 -44.21
C SER A 9 -14.19 -34.19 -42.91
N GLU A 10 -15.41 -34.46 -42.41
CA GLU A 10 -16.01 -35.74 -41.98
C GLU A 10 -15.22 -36.83 -41.23
N ASN A 11 -15.74 -37.14 -40.04
CA ASN A 11 -16.39 -38.40 -39.61
C ASN A 11 -15.88 -39.11 -38.34
N THR A 12 -16.88 -39.37 -37.48
CA THR A 12 -17.10 -40.52 -36.58
C THR A 12 -16.23 -40.71 -35.33
N ASN A 13 -16.86 -40.63 -34.15
CA ASN A 13 -17.32 -41.83 -33.45
C ASN A 13 -18.41 -41.56 -32.38
N GLN A 14 -19.41 -42.45 -32.39
CA GLN A 14 -20.44 -42.75 -31.38
C GLN A 14 -19.79 -43.19 -30.05
N GLU A 15 -20.45 -43.21 -28.88
CA GLU A 15 -21.57 -44.12 -28.54
C GLU A 15 -22.05 -43.90 -27.09
N ASN A 16 -23.24 -44.46 -26.79
CA ASN A 16 -23.89 -44.75 -25.51
C ASN A 16 -24.93 -43.76 -24.94
N ALA A 17 -26.20 -44.04 -25.27
CA ALA A 17 -27.23 -44.32 -24.26
C ALA A 17 -28.44 -45.04 -24.90
N GLU A 18 -28.65 -46.32 -24.58
CA GLU A 18 -29.90 -47.04 -24.85
C GLU A 18 -30.62 -47.42 -23.54
N ARG A 19 -31.93 -47.14 -23.55
CA ARG A 19 -33.09 -47.94 -23.10
C ARG A 19 -33.13 -48.61 -21.73
N SER A 20 -34.21 -48.31 -21.01
CA SER A 20 -35.14 -49.33 -20.53
C SER A 20 -36.58 -48.81 -20.59
N GLY A 21 -37.48 -49.63 -21.13
CA GLY A 21 -38.93 -49.44 -21.07
C GLY A 21 -39.54 -50.60 -20.30
N GLN A 22 -40.63 -50.35 -19.59
CA GLN A 22 -41.57 -51.38 -19.15
C GLN A 22 -43.00 -50.89 -19.33
N SER A 23 -43.77 -51.74 -19.98
CA SER A 23 -45.20 -51.68 -20.28
C SER A 23 -46.06 -51.92 -19.05
N TYR A 24 -47.21 -51.25 -18.98
CA TYR A 24 -48.41 -51.84 -18.37
C TYR A 24 -49.62 -51.52 -19.25
N SER A 25 -50.28 -52.57 -19.72
CA SER A 25 -51.63 -52.52 -20.30
C SER A 25 -52.67 -52.40 -19.18
N ALA A 26 -53.73 -51.65 -19.39
CA ALA A 26 -55.00 -51.90 -18.72
C ALA A 26 -56.15 -51.67 -19.71
N ALA A 27 -57.08 -52.62 -19.65
CA ALA A 27 -58.12 -52.89 -20.60
C ALA A 27 -59.28 -51.90 -20.52
N HIS A 28 -60.09 -51.94 -21.58
CA HIS A 28 -61.46 -51.50 -21.69
C HIS A 28 -62.26 -51.56 -20.37
N ASP A 29 -62.78 -50.41 -19.97
CA ASP A 29 -64.09 -50.31 -19.32
C ASP A 29 -64.94 -49.34 -20.14
N GLN A 30 -65.85 -49.92 -20.93
CA GLN A 30 -66.97 -49.22 -21.51
C GLN A 30 -68.05 -49.14 -20.43
N SER A 31 -68.25 -47.97 -19.83
CA SER A 31 -69.54 -47.61 -19.24
C SER A 31 -70.12 -46.42 -19.98
N SER A 32 -71.18 -46.69 -20.70
CA SER A 32 -72.10 -45.77 -21.36
C SER A 32 -72.56 -44.63 -20.44
N SER A 33 -72.40 -43.40 -20.90
CA SER A 33 -73.33 -42.31 -20.60
C SER A 33 -73.38 -41.36 -21.79
N ASP A 34 -74.32 -41.63 -22.68
CA ASP A 34 -74.80 -40.70 -23.71
C ASP A 34 -75.24 -39.38 -23.08
N VAL A 35 -74.54 -38.28 -23.40
CA VAL A 35 -75.13 -36.95 -23.67
C VAL A 35 -74.14 -36.18 -24.57
N HIS A 36 -74.36 -36.19 -25.89
CA HIS A 36 -73.70 -35.24 -26.81
C HIS A 36 -74.33 -33.85 -26.65
N PRO A 37 -73.48 -32.81 -26.58
CA PRO A 37 -73.50 -31.81 -27.64
C PRO A 37 -72.14 -31.79 -28.32
N SER A 38 -72.09 -32.23 -29.58
CA SER A 38 -70.88 -32.19 -30.41
C SER A 38 -70.48 -30.73 -30.69
N GLY A 39 -69.53 -30.21 -29.92
CA GLY A 39 -68.90 -28.93 -30.21
C GLY A 39 -67.88 -29.07 -31.34
N SER A 40 -67.98 -28.25 -32.37
CA SER A 40 -66.98 -28.19 -33.46
C SER A 40 -66.01 -27.05 -33.20
N VAL A 41 -64.72 -27.37 -32.99
CA VAL A 41 -63.67 -26.35 -32.80
C VAL A 41 -62.94 -26.11 -34.12
N CYS A 42 -62.87 -24.85 -34.56
CA CYS A 42 -62.13 -24.43 -35.75
C CYS A 42 -60.96 -23.52 -35.36
N SER A 43 -59.76 -23.87 -35.81
CA SER A 43 -58.57 -23.03 -35.69
C SER A 43 -58.26 -22.42 -37.05
N ILE A 44 -58.42 -21.11 -37.17
CA ILE A 44 -58.33 -20.36 -38.43
C ILE A 44 -57.20 -19.35 -38.29
N ALA A 45 -56.09 -19.54 -38.97
CA ALA A 45 -54.96 -18.63 -38.79
C ALA A 45 -54.05 -18.49 -40.01
N ALA A 46 -53.33 -17.37 -40.13
CA ALA A 46 -52.33 -17.19 -41.17
C ALA A 46 -51.11 -16.44 -40.65
N ASP A 47 -49.94 -17.06 -40.87
CA ASP A 47 -48.62 -16.42 -40.80
C ASP A 47 -48.16 -15.98 -42.21
N ARG A 48 -48.76 -16.57 -43.26
CA ARG A 48 -48.44 -16.32 -44.67
C ARG A 48 -49.61 -15.73 -45.43
N PHE A 49 -49.29 -14.81 -46.33
CA PHE A 49 -50.24 -14.09 -47.18
C PHE A 49 -49.70 -14.01 -48.61
N SER A 50 -50.59 -14.03 -49.59
CA SER A 50 -50.26 -13.83 -51.01
C SER A 50 -49.75 -12.41 -51.30
N SER A 51 -50.22 -11.42 -50.54
CA SER A 51 -49.76 -10.03 -50.66
C SER A 51 -48.36 -9.84 -50.04
N PRO A 52 -47.39 -9.30 -50.81
CA PRO A 52 -46.04 -9.02 -50.30
C PRO A 52 -46.00 -8.03 -49.12
N ILE A 53 -47.02 -7.19 -48.95
CA ILE A 53 -47.07 -6.14 -47.93
C ILE A 53 -47.27 -6.76 -46.53
N TYR A 54 -48.20 -7.71 -46.41
CA TYR A 54 -48.38 -8.49 -45.18
C TYR A 54 -47.19 -9.42 -44.91
N MET A 55 -46.38 -9.75 -45.93
CA MET A 55 -45.14 -10.52 -45.81
C MET A 55 -43.88 -9.66 -45.58
N SER A 56 -44.02 -8.34 -45.42
CA SER A 56 -42.90 -7.43 -45.15
C SER A 56 -42.28 -7.64 -43.77
N SER A 57 -41.04 -7.22 -43.55
CA SER A 57 -40.35 -7.39 -42.26
C SER A 57 -41.04 -6.70 -41.07
N ARG A 58 -41.95 -5.76 -41.32
CA ARG A 58 -42.71 -5.03 -40.29
C ARG A 58 -44.09 -5.61 -40.01
N SER A 59 -44.69 -6.29 -40.98
CA SER A 59 -46.05 -6.84 -40.86
C SER A 59 -46.06 -8.35 -40.71
N ARG A 60 -45.04 -9.06 -41.20
CA ARG A 60 -45.00 -10.52 -41.19
C ARG A 60 -45.19 -11.10 -39.80
N LEU A 61 -46.25 -11.88 -39.67
CA LEU A 61 -46.57 -12.70 -38.50
C LEU A 61 -45.71 -13.97 -38.51
N ARG A 62 -45.41 -14.48 -37.31
CA ARG A 62 -44.61 -15.69 -37.13
C ARG A 62 -45.24 -16.70 -36.18
N TYR A 63 -46.21 -16.27 -35.39
CA TYR A 63 -46.72 -17.03 -34.27
C TYR A 63 -48.25 -17.13 -34.24
N SER A 64 -48.95 -16.68 -35.28
CA SER A 64 -50.42 -16.72 -35.35
C SER A 64 -50.93 -18.14 -35.53
N VAL A 65 -50.30 -18.96 -36.38
CA VAL A 65 -50.73 -20.35 -36.59
C VAL A 65 -50.45 -21.21 -35.34
N GLU A 66 -49.23 -21.14 -34.78
CA GLU A 66 -48.89 -21.88 -33.56
C GLU A 66 -49.77 -21.43 -32.38
N GLY A 67 -49.99 -20.12 -32.24
CA GLY A 67 -50.81 -19.54 -31.19
C GLY A 67 -52.26 -20.00 -31.25
N ALA A 68 -52.91 -19.85 -32.41
CA ALA A 68 -54.31 -20.25 -32.61
C ALA A 68 -54.50 -21.76 -32.48
N SER A 69 -53.58 -22.56 -33.00
CA SER A 69 -53.66 -24.03 -32.92
C SER A 69 -53.52 -24.50 -31.47
N ALA A 70 -52.53 -23.98 -30.72
CA ALA A 70 -52.34 -24.34 -29.32
C ALA A 70 -53.54 -23.94 -28.45
N LEU A 71 -54.08 -22.74 -28.66
CA LEU A 71 -55.25 -22.25 -27.93
C LEU A 71 -56.51 -23.06 -28.29
N ALA A 72 -56.74 -23.36 -29.57
CA ALA A 72 -57.87 -24.17 -30.00
C ALA A 72 -57.81 -25.60 -29.43
N ASN A 73 -56.62 -26.21 -29.37
CA ASN A 73 -56.43 -27.52 -28.73
C ASN A 73 -56.74 -27.46 -27.24
N ALA A 74 -56.30 -26.41 -26.55
CA ALA A 74 -56.62 -26.24 -25.13
C ALA A 74 -58.13 -26.09 -24.91
N ILE A 75 -58.81 -25.28 -25.73
CA ILE A 75 -60.27 -25.10 -25.65
C ILE A 75 -61.00 -26.40 -26.00
N ALA A 76 -60.59 -27.15 -27.02
CA ALA A 76 -61.21 -28.43 -27.38
C ALA A 76 -61.15 -29.45 -26.25
N VAL A 77 -59.99 -29.56 -25.58
CA VAL A 77 -59.80 -30.44 -24.42
C VAL A 77 -60.66 -30.01 -23.25
N LEU A 78 -60.77 -28.70 -22.98
CA LEU A 78 -61.55 -28.17 -21.86
C LEU A 78 -63.06 -28.15 -22.13
N ALA A 79 -63.48 -28.03 -23.40
CA ALA A 79 -64.89 -28.06 -23.80
C ALA A 79 -65.39 -29.48 -24.16
N SER A 80 -64.57 -30.52 -23.92
CA SER A 80 -64.87 -31.91 -24.28
C SER A 80 -65.33 -32.09 -25.74
N SER A 81 -64.72 -31.32 -26.64
CA SER A 81 -65.06 -31.27 -28.06
C SER A 81 -64.09 -32.11 -28.90
N ASP A 82 -64.44 -32.36 -30.16
CA ASP A 82 -63.55 -33.04 -31.10
C ASP A 82 -62.27 -32.24 -31.37
N ALA A 83 -61.26 -32.92 -31.92
CA ALA A 83 -60.00 -32.29 -32.29
C ALA A 83 -60.25 -31.10 -33.25
N PRO A 84 -59.57 -29.95 -33.07
CA PRO A 84 -59.82 -28.78 -33.88
C PRO A 84 -59.60 -29.02 -35.38
N THR A 85 -60.55 -28.57 -36.19
CA THR A 85 -60.38 -28.49 -37.64
C THR A 85 -59.56 -27.24 -37.97
N GLY A 86 -58.40 -27.42 -38.61
CA GLY A 86 -57.46 -26.34 -38.91
C GLY A 86 -57.58 -25.81 -40.33
N LEU A 87 -57.62 -24.48 -40.50
CA LEU A 87 -57.42 -23.81 -41.79
C LEU A 87 -56.30 -22.78 -41.66
N TYR A 88 -55.17 -23.08 -42.30
CA TYR A 88 -53.95 -22.31 -42.12
C TYR A 88 -53.35 -21.79 -43.42
N ASP A 89 -52.70 -20.63 -43.34
CA ASP A 89 -51.81 -20.07 -44.37
C ASP A 89 -52.44 -20.12 -45.78
N GLU A 90 -51.80 -20.77 -46.76
CA GLU A 90 -52.25 -20.82 -48.16
C GLU A 90 -53.63 -21.46 -48.33
N ASN A 91 -54.08 -22.26 -47.36
CA ASN A 91 -55.40 -22.86 -47.36
C ASN A 91 -56.48 -21.93 -46.78
N LEU A 92 -56.13 -20.81 -46.15
CA LEU A 92 -57.09 -19.85 -45.58
C LEU A 92 -57.65 -18.93 -46.67
N THR A 93 -58.61 -19.42 -47.44
CA THR A 93 -59.33 -18.64 -48.48
C THR A 93 -60.82 -18.61 -48.14
N ARG A 94 -61.58 -17.68 -48.75
CA ARG A 94 -63.04 -17.66 -48.56
C ARG A 94 -63.71 -18.94 -49.04
N LYS A 95 -63.23 -19.51 -50.15
CA LYS A 95 -63.77 -20.74 -50.74
C LYS A 95 -63.56 -21.94 -49.82
N SER A 96 -62.40 -22.04 -49.17
CA SER A 96 -62.12 -23.12 -48.23
C SER A 96 -62.83 -22.93 -46.89
N LEU A 97 -63.02 -21.69 -46.42
CA LEU A 97 -63.90 -21.41 -45.28
C LEU A 97 -65.35 -21.82 -45.57
N GLU A 98 -65.87 -21.46 -46.75
CA GLU A 98 -67.21 -21.87 -47.19
C GLU A 98 -67.34 -23.40 -47.26
N ALA A 99 -66.33 -24.09 -47.83
CA ALA A 99 -66.31 -25.54 -47.90
C ALA A 99 -66.31 -26.19 -46.50
N MET A 100 -65.45 -25.70 -45.60
CA MET A 100 -65.37 -26.18 -44.21
C MET A 100 -66.70 -26.04 -43.49
N PHE A 101 -67.33 -24.85 -43.51
CA PHE A 101 -68.59 -24.65 -42.79
C PHE A 101 -69.74 -25.45 -43.41
N ARG A 102 -69.78 -25.64 -44.73
CA ARG A 102 -70.75 -26.54 -45.37
C ARG A 102 -70.54 -28.00 -44.98
N GLU A 103 -69.30 -28.44 -44.85
CA GLU A 103 -68.96 -29.80 -44.42
C GLU A 103 -69.40 -30.04 -42.98
N ILE A 104 -69.06 -29.14 -42.05
CA ILE A 104 -69.54 -29.17 -40.65
C ILE A 104 -71.09 -29.20 -40.62
N GLY A 105 -71.72 -28.36 -41.43
CA GLY A 105 -73.18 -28.31 -41.52
C GLY A 105 -73.79 -29.56 -42.15
N ALA A 106 -73.04 -30.36 -42.91
CA ALA A 106 -73.50 -31.59 -43.56
C ALA A 106 -73.28 -32.84 -42.70
N SER A 107 -72.28 -32.83 -41.81
CA SER A 107 -71.95 -33.94 -40.91
C SER A 107 -72.88 -34.08 -39.71
N GLU A 108 -73.58 -33.01 -39.31
CA GLU A 108 -74.48 -33.06 -38.16
C GLU A 108 -75.95 -33.34 -38.56
N GLU A 109 -76.44 -34.53 -38.22
CA GLU A 109 -77.86 -34.88 -38.31
C GLU A 109 -78.65 -34.19 -37.18
N VAL A 110 -79.39 -33.14 -37.53
CA VAL A 110 -80.52 -32.55 -36.77
C VAL A 110 -80.17 -32.03 -35.36
N GLY A 111 -79.61 -30.81 -35.32
CA GLY A 111 -79.91 -29.80 -34.29
C GLY A 111 -79.11 -29.87 -33.00
N GLY A 112 -78.03 -29.07 -32.90
CA GLY A 112 -77.37 -28.83 -31.62
C GLY A 112 -75.92 -28.34 -31.62
N CYS A 113 -75.27 -28.09 -32.77
CA CYS A 113 -73.85 -27.74 -32.81
C CYS A 113 -73.53 -26.42 -32.07
N GLU A 114 -72.59 -26.49 -31.11
CA GLU A 114 -71.85 -25.32 -30.63
C GLU A 114 -70.58 -25.17 -31.47
N LEU A 115 -70.49 -24.08 -32.22
CA LEU A 115 -69.33 -23.79 -33.05
C LEU A 115 -68.34 -22.89 -32.29
N ILE A 116 -67.11 -23.36 -32.13
CA ILE A 116 -66.04 -22.65 -31.43
C ILE A 116 -64.98 -22.20 -32.43
N LEU A 117 -64.75 -20.91 -32.57
CA LEU A 117 -63.82 -20.32 -33.54
C LEU A 117 -62.61 -19.70 -32.83
N VAL A 118 -61.40 -20.02 -33.28
CA VAL A 118 -60.18 -19.32 -32.87
C VAL A 118 -59.51 -18.74 -34.11
N LEU A 119 -59.60 -17.43 -34.28
CA LEU A 119 -59.02 -16.68 -35.40
C LEU A 119 -57.75 -15.95 -34.95
N SER A 120 -56.64 -16.13 -35.67
CA SER A 120 -55.44 -15.30 -35.48
C SER A 120 -54.77 -14.95 -36.80
N GLY A 121 -54.33 -13.70 -36.94
CA GLY A 121 -53.68 -13.25 -38.16
C GLY A 121 -53.67 -11.74 -38.29
N HIS A 122 -53.77 -11.26 -39.52
CA HIS A 122 -53.95 -9.84 -39.78
C HIS A 122 -55.43 -9.43 -39.74
N GLY A 123 -55.64 -8.24 -39.20
CA GLY A 123 -56.86 -7.49 -39.41
C GLY A 123 -56.49 -6.10 -39.89
N ASP A 124 -57.35 -5.52 -40.68
CA ASP A 124 -57.15 -4.22 -41.28
C ASP A 124 -58.42 -3.38 -41.16
N GLN A 125 -58.30 -2.09 -41.41
CA GLN A 125 -59.39 -1.14 -41.28
C GLN A 125 -59.38 -0.10 -42.39
N SER A 126 -60.58 0.35 -42.73
CA SER A 126 -60.86 1.57 -43.47
C SER A 126 -61.56 2.57 -42.55
N THR A 127 -61.97 3.72 -43.09
CA THR A 127 -62.62 4.79 -42.31
C THR A 127 -63.87 4.31 -41.58
N ASP A 128 -64.63 3.38 -42.19
CA ASP A 128 -65.95 2.95 -41.69
C ASP A 128 -66.06 1.44 -41.44
N GLN A 129 -65.04 0.63 -41.78
CA GLN A 129 -65.13 -0.83 -41.70
C GLN A 129 -63.83 -1.47 -41.26
N THR A 130 -63.95 -2.59 -40.54
CA THR A 130 -62.83 -3.46 -40.13
C THR A 130 -63.05 -4.86 -40.71
N TRP A 131 -61.98 -5.56 -41.09
CA TRP A 131 -62.06 -6.92 -41.62
C TRP A 131 -60.90 -7.79 -41.16
N PHE A 132 -61.13 -9.10 -41.16
CA PHE A 132 -60.11 -10.12 -41.02
C PHE A 132 -59.49 -10.43 -42.40
N CYS A 133 -58.18 -10.61 -42.44
CA CYS A 133 -57.45 -10.89 -43.67
C CYS A 133 -57.32 -12.40 -43.91
N THR A 134 -57.87 -12.89 -45.01
CA THR A 134 -57.58 -14.23 -45.54
C THR A 134 -56.24 -14.25 -46.28
N TYR A 135 -55.76 -15.42 -46.72
CA TYR A 135 -54.52 -15.55 -47.50
C TYR A 135 -54.48 -14.65 -48.74
N GLU A 136 -55.64 -14.41 -49.35
CA GLU A 136 -55.82 -13.63 -50.59
C GLU A 136 -56.04 -12.13 -50.32
N ALA A 137 -55.97 -11.69 -49.06
CA ALA A 137 -56.19 -10.30 -48.69
C ALA A 137 -55.15 -9.36 -49.31
N ASN A 138 -55.63 -8.22 -49.83
CA ASN A 138 -54.82 -7.10 -50.27
C ASN A 138 -55.00 -5.90 -49.34
N PRO A 139 -53.93 -5.12 -49.07
CA PRO A 139 -54.04 -3.88 -48.31
C PRO A 139 -55.05 -2.93 -48.95
N ASP A 140 -55.76 -2.16 -48.11
CA ASP A 140 -56.77 -1.17 -48.50
C ASP A 140 -58.00 -1.74 -49.26
N GLN A 141 -58.10 -3.06 -49.42
CA GLN A 141 -59.29 -3.74 -49.95
C GLN A 141 -59.98 -4.49 -48.83
N ILE A 142 -61.29 -4.24 -48.68
CA ILE A 142 -62.11 -4.97 -47.71
C ILE A 142 -62.08 -6.45 -48.06
N ASP A 143 -61.52 -7.24 -47.16
CA ASP A 143 -61.61 -8.70 -47.23
C ASP A 143 -62.79 -9.19 -46.38
N LEU A 144 -62.56 -9.97 -45.32
CA LEU A 144 -63.64 -10.66 -44.63
C LEU A 144 -64.18 -9.82 -43.45
N THR A 145 -65.26 -9.08 -43.70
CA THR A 145 -65.96 -8.31 -42.65
C THR A 145 -66.63 -9.23 -41.62
N GLY A 146 -66.99 -8.69 -40.45
CA GLY A 146 -67.71 -9.45 -39.43
C GLY A 146 -69.05 -9.99 -39.94
N ALA A 147 -69.81 -9.21 -40.72
CA ALA A 147 -71.05 -9.68 -41.34
C ALA A 147 -70.80 -10.79 -42.38
N GLY A 148 -69.75 -10.67 -43.20
CA GLY A 148 -69.37 -11.70 -44.17
C GLY A 148 -68.92 -13.00 -43.50
N LEU A 149 -68.18 -12.91 -42.39
CA LEU A 149 -67.82 -14.07 -41.58
C LEU A 149 -69.06 -14.73 -40.95
N ALA A 150 -70.02 -13.94 -40.48
CA ALA A 150 -71.28 -14.45 -39.93
C ALA A 150 -72.09 -15.23 -40.98
N ASP A 151 -72.16 -14.74 -42.22
CA ASP A 151 -72.82 -15.46 -43.32
C ASP A 151 -72.14 -16.80 -43.63
N LEU A 152 -70.80 -16.85 -43.61
CA LEU A 152 -70.04 -18.10 -43.78
C LEU A 152 -70.30 -19.07 -42.62
N VAL A 153 -70.26 -18.60 -41.38
CA VAL A 153 -70.51 -19.41 -40.17
C VAL A 153 -71.91 -20.02 -40.18
N MET A 154 -72.92 -19.31 -40.68
CA MET A 154 -74.28 -19.83 -40.76
C MET A 154 -74.44 -21.01 -41.74
N LEU A 155 -73.49 -21.25 -42.64
CA LEU A 155 -73.47 -22.46 -43.47
C LEU A 155 -73.31 -23.74 -42.65
N ALA A 156 -72.67 -23.65 -41.48
CA ALA A 156 -72.56 -24.75 -40.52
C ALA A 156 -73.85 -24.98 -39.71
N ARG A 157 -74.85 -24.10 -39.84
CA ARG A 157 -76.13 -24.13 -39.11
C ARG A 157 -75.96 -24.27 -37.58
N PRO A 158 -75.08 -23.47 -36.94
CA PRO A 158 -74.82 -23.59 -35.50
C PRO A 158 -76.06 -23.19 -34.68
N ALA A 159 -76.25 -23.84 -33.53
CA ALA A 159 -77.20 -23.37 -32.51
C ALA A 159 -76.58 -22.27 -31.64
N LYS A 160 -75.25 -22.27 -31.51
CA LYS A 160 -74.48 -21.39 -30.64
C LYS A 160 -73.09 -21.16 -31.21
N VAL A 161 -72.55 -19.96 -31.01
CA VAL A 161 -71.23 -19.57 -31.52
C VAL A 161 -70.38 -18.93 -30.42
N SER A 162 -69.22 -19.51 -30.18
CA SER A 162 -68.17 -18.98 -29.29
C SER A 162 -66.94 -18.67 -30.12
N ALA A 163 -66.38 -17.46 -30.06
CA ALA A 163 -65.28 -17.05 -30.92
C ALA A 163 -64.19 -16.28 -30.17
N VAL A 164 -62.94 -16.50 -30.57
CA VAL A 164 -61.74 -15.80 -30.09
C VAL A 164 -61.03 -15.19 -31.29
N PHE A 165 -60.92 -13.86 -31.32
CA PHE A 165 -60.31 -13.11 -32.42
C PHE A 165 -59.00 -12.43 -31.94
N ASP A 166 -57.85 -12.91 -32.38
CA ASP A 166 -56.52 -12.34 -32.06
C ASP A 166 -55.85 -11.76 -33.31
N PHE A 167 -56.26 -10.54 -33.68
CA PHE A 167 -55.73 -9.75 -34.77
C PHE A 167 -56.00 -8.25 -34.57
N CYS A 168 -55.32 -7.37 -35.31
CA CYS A 168 -55.52 -5.92 -35.22
C CYS A 168 -56.97 -5.54 -35.52
N HIS A 169 -57.54 -4.58 -34.79
CA HIS A 169 -58.93 -4.10 -35.00
C HIS A 169 -60.03 -5.16 -34.78
N ALA A 170 -59.71 -6.30 -34.15
CA ALA A 170 -60.63 -7.41 -33.93
C ALA A 170 -61.95 -7.01 -33.26
N GLY A 171 -61.95 -6.02 -32.36
CA GLY A 171 -63.16 -5.53 -31.70
C GLY A 171 -64.19 -4.90 -32.65
N GLY A 172 -63.76 -4.40 -33.82
CA GLY A 172 -64.70 -3.94 -34.86
C GLY A 172 -65.38 -5.12 -35.56
N VAL A 173 -64.57 -6.10 -35.99
CA VAL A 173 -65.06 -7.34 -36.62
C VAL A 173 -66.00 -8.11 -35.67
N ALA A 174 -65.67 -8.17 -34.37
CA ALA A 174 -66.50 -8.82 -33.35
C ALA A 174 -67.89 -8.17 -33.20
N LYS A 175 -67.97 -6.83 -33.28
CA LYS A 175 -69.25 -6.09 -33.18
C LYS A 175 -70.14 -6.36 -34.40
N ASP A 176 -69.57 -6.30 -35.60
CA ASP A 176 -70.28 -6.59 -36.84
C ASP A 176 -70.73 -8.05 -36.92
N PHE A 177 -69.87 -8.98 -36.51
CA PHE A 177 -70.15 -10.42 -36.46
C PHE A 177 -71.31 -10.73 -35.50
N ARG A 178 -71.27 -10.18 -34.27
CA ARG A 178 -72.38 -10.32 -33.31
C ARG A 178 -73.66 -9.71 -33.86
N ALA A 179 -73.62 -8.51 -34.41
CA ALA A 179 -74.81 -7.84 -34.94
C ALA A 179 -75.48 -8.68 -36.04
N ALA A 180 -74.69 -9.24 -36.97
CA ALA A 180 -75.20 -10.10 -38.04
C ALA A 180 -75.78 -11.44 -37.53
N LEU A 181 -75.16 -12.06 -36.51
CA LEU A 181 -75.65 -13.33 -35.94
C LEU A 181 -76.83 -13.16 -34.97
N SER A 182 -76.90 -12.05 -34.24
CA SER A 182 -77.91 -11.83 -33.19
C SER A 182 -79.34 -11.93 -33.72
N GLY A 183 -79.59 -11.47 -34.95
CA GLY A 183 -80.89 -11.60 -35.62
C GLY A 183 -81.25 -13.03 -36.05
N ARG A 184 -80.29 -13.97 -36.02
CA ARG A 184 -80.47 -15.37 -36.44
C ARG A 184 -80.44 -16.36 -35.28
N LEU A 185 -79.55 -16.16 -34.30
CA LEU A 185 -79.30 -17.09 -33.19
C LEU A 185 -79.78 -16.58 -31.82
N GLY A 186 -79.99 -15.26 -31.68
CA GLY A 186 -80.16 -14.60 -30.39
C GLY A 186 -78.82 -14.29 -29.72
N ASP A 187 -78.79 -13.19 -28.95
CA ASP A 187 -77.57 -12.64 -28.36
C ASP A 187 -76.98 -13.54 -27.26
N ASP A 188 -77.84 -14.29 -26.56
CA ASP A 188 -77.48 -15.26 -25.51
C ASP A 188 -76.79 -16.53 -26.04
N ASN A 189 -76.75 -16.70 -27.36
CA ASN A 189 -76.08 -17.82 -28.02
C ASN A 189 -74.76 -17.40 -28.70
N ILE A 190 -74.29 -16.17 -28.45
CA ILE A 190 -73.11 -15.61 -29.09
C ILE A 190 -72.13 -15.12 -28.03
N LEU A 191 -70.91 -15.64 -28.05
CA LEU A 191 -69.78 -15.17 -27.24
C LEU A 191 -68.60 -14.85 -28.16
N VAL A 192 -68.08 -13.63 -28.12
CA VAL A 192 -66.89 -13.24 -28.90
C VAL A 192 -65.89 -12.52 -28.01
N LEU A 193 -64.68 -13.08 -27.90
CA LEU A 193 -63.53 -12.46 -27.24
C LEU A 193 -62.61 -11.88 -28.31
N SER A 194 -62.42 -10.56 -28.30
CA SER A 194 -61.50 -9.86 -29.21
C SER A 194 -60.23 -9.45 -28.47
N GLY A 195 -59.07 -9.73 -29.04
CA GLY A 195 -57.76 -9.46 -28.44
C GLY A 195 -57.33 -7.99 -28.47
N ALA A 196 -58.08 -7.15 -29.18
CA ALA A 196 -57.87 -5.70 -29.26
C ALA A 196 -59.20 -5.00 -29.57
N THR A 197 -59.34 -3.73 -29.17
CA THR A 197 -60.49 -2.89 -29.55
C THR A 197 -60.50 -2.57 -31.06
N SER A 198 -61.57 -2.00 -31.58
CA SER A 198 -61.66 -1.58 -33.00
C SER A 198 -60.59 -0.57 -33.42
N GLN A 199 -59.98 0.15 -32.47
CA GLN A 199 -58.99 1.20 -32.72
C GLN A 199 -57.56 0.78 -32.37
N GLN A 200 -57.36 -0.47 -31.94
CA GLN A 200 -56.08 -0.93 -31.42
C GLN A 200 -55.47 -2.04 -32.28
N LEU A 201 -54.14 -2.08 -32.26
CA LEU A 201 -53.37 -3.16 -32.83
C LEU A 201 -53.25 -4.31 -31.83
N ALA A 202 -53.14 -5.54 -32.35
CA ALA A 202 -52.74 -6.71 -31.59
C ALA A 202 -51.25 -7.01 -31.85
N TYR A 203 -50.51 -7.45 -30.84
CA TYR A 203 -49.06 -7.66 -30.94
C TYR A 203 -48.66 -9.12 -30.72
N GLU A 204 -47.59 -9.56 -31.37
CA GLU A 204 -46.83 -10.77 -31.05
C GLU A 204 -45.41 -10.38 -30.63
N HIS A 205 -44.75 -11.22 -29.82
CA HIS A 205 -43.39 -10.95 -29.38
C HIS A 205 -42.50 -12.21 -29.47
N PRO A 206 -41.30 -12.14 -30.10
CA PRO A 206 -40.44 -13.30 -30.31
C PRO A 206 -40.03 -14.04 -29.03
N ALA A 207 -39.83 -13.30 -27.93
CA ALA A 207 -39.48 -13.90 -26.63
C ALA A 207 -40.62 -14.72 -25.98
N LEU A 208 -41.87 -14.53 -26.44
CA LEU A 208 -43.05 -15.24 -25.95
C LEU A 208 -43.53 -16.30 -26.95
N GLY A 209 -43.09 -16.22 -28.21
CA GLY A 209 -43.42 -17.19 -29.27
C GLY A 209 -44.89 -17.24 -29.65
N ARG A 210 -45.71 -16.25 -29.23
CA ARG A 210 -47.17 -16.16 -29.45
C ARG A 210 -47.64 -14.69 -29.44
N GLY A 211 -48.89 -14.47 -29.86
CA GLY A 211 -49.63 -13.22 -29.65
C GLY A 211 -49.83 -12.91 -28.15
N LEU A 212 -49.82 -11.63 -27.78
CA LEU A 212 -49.94 -11.20 -26.37
C LEU A 212 -51.28 -11.59 -25.75
N PHE A 213 -52.37 -11.49 -26.52
CA PHE A 213 -53.70 -11.91 -26.06
C PHE A 213 -53.80 -13.44 -26.01
N THR A 214 -53.33 -14.12 -27.05
CA THR A 214 -53.29 -15.59 -27.09
C THR A 214 -52.54 -16.18 -25.88
N ILE A 215 -51.35 -15.67 -25.54
CA ILE A 215 -50.59 -16.20 -24.39
C ILE A 215 -51.30 -15.89 -23.07
N ALA A 216 -51.89 -14.71 -22.92
CA ALA A 216 -52.60 -14.32 -21.71
C ALA A 216 -53.86 -15.17 -21.47
N LEU A 217 -54.63 -15.43 -22.53
CA LEU A 217 -55.81 -16.30 -22.47
C LEU A 217 -55.40 -17.75 -22.23
N HIS A 218 -54.35 -18.23 -22.90
CA HIS A 218 -53.86 -19.58 -22.71
C HIS A 218 -53.32 -19.81 -21.28
N GLU A 219 -52.58 -18.84 -20.71
CA GLU A 219 -52.18 -18.86 -19.28
C GLU A 219 -53.40 -18.94 -18.35
N ALA A 220 -54.48 -18.21 -18.65
CA ALA A 220 -55.70 -18.25 -17.85
C ALA A 220 -56.44 -19.60 -17.91
N LEU A 221 -56.43 -20.26 -19.08
CA LEU A 221 -57.09 -21.57 -19.28
C LEU A 221 -56.38 -22.73 -18.59
N VAL A 222 -55.05 -22.64 -18.44
CA VAL A 222 -54.21 -23.75 -17.93
C VAL A 222 -53.67 -23.53 -16.52
N ASP A 223 -53.93 -22.38 -15.90
CA ASP A 223 -53.66 -22.16 -14.48
C ASP A 223 -54.85 -22.64 -13.64
N LYS A 224 -54.66 -23.77 -12.95
CA LYS A 224 -55.67 -24.39 -12.07
C LYS A 224 -56.23 -23.44 -11.02
N ARG A 225 -55.44 -22.46 -10.56
CA ARG A 225 -55.88 -21.48 -9.55
C ARG A 225 -56.81 -20.44 -10.17
N LEU A 226 -56.46 -19.91 -11.34
CA LEU A 226 -57.32 -18.97 -12.08
C LEU A 226 -58.62 -19.65 -12.50
N PHE A 227 -58.52 -20.91 -12.96
CA PHE A 227 -59.66 -21.76 -13.28
C PHE A 227 -60.59 -21.97 -12.09
N ALA A 228 -60.05 -22.27 -10.90
CA ALA A 228 -60.83 -22.41 -9.68
C ALA A 228 -61.47 -21.09 -9.22
N LEU A 229 -60.79 -19.95 -9.37
CA LEU A 229 -61.35 -18.63 -9.05
C LEU A 229 -62.48 -18.23 -10.00
N ALA A 230 -62.43 -18.68 -11.26
CA ALA A 230 -63.46 -18.44 -12.25
C ALA A 230 -64.64 -19.44 -12.16
N ALA A 231 -64.62 -20.41 -11.25
CA ALA A 231 -65.65 -21.44 -11.13
C ALA A 231 -67.04 -20.86 -10.78
N MET A 232 -68.11 -21.50 -11.25
CA MET A 232 -69.49 -21.06 -11.02
C MET A 232 -69.92 -21.28 -9.56
N PRO A 233 -70.30 -20.24 -8.78
CA PRO A 233 -70.95 -20.45 -7.50
C PRO A 233 -72.38 -20.91 -7.75
N GLY A 234 -72.66 -22.22 -7.69
CA GLY A 234 -74.05 -22.70 -7.78
C GLY A 234 -74.30 -24.18 -8.10
N THR A 235 -73.38 -24.93 -8.70
CA THR A 235 -73.59 -26.36 -9.01
C THR A 235 -72.88 -27.27 -7.99
N ALA A 236 -73.07 -26.97 -6.70
CA ALA A 236 -72.55 -27.76 -5.60
C ALA A 236 -73.69 -28.48 -4.85
N THR A 237 -74.31 -29.47 -5.47
CA THR A 237 -74.79 -30.64 -4.71
C THR A 237 -73.63 -31.59 -4.57
N GLN A 238 -72.88 -31.41 -3.47
CA GLN A 238 -71.78 -32.23 -2.97
C GLN A 238 -70.58 -32.46 -3.92
N PRO A 239 -69.35 -32.08 -3.49
CA PRO A 239 -68.15 -32.50 -4.21
C PRO A 239 -67.97 -34.00 -4.01
N SER A 240 -68.37 -34.80 -4.99
CA SER A 240 -67.82 -36.16 -5.12
C SER A 240 -66.29 -36.02 -5.23
N PRO A 241 -65.50 -36.81 -4.48
CA PRO A 241 -64.05 -36.82 -4.62
C PRO A 241 -63.73 -37.35 -6.03
N GLY A 242 -63.49 -36.43 -6.96
CA GLY A 242 -63.33 -36.72 -8.39
C GLY A 242 -64.04 -35.74 -9.35
N GLY A 243 -64.89 -34.82 -8.86
CA GLY A 243 -65.56 -33.84 -9.72
C GLY A 243 -64.60 -32.81 -10.33
N SER A 244 -64.56 -32.74 -11.66
CA SER A 244 -63.84 -31.70 -12.41
C SER A 244 -64.38 -30.30 -12.07
N ALA A 245 -63.49 -29.33 -11.84
CA ALA A 245 -63.91 -27.94 -11.67
C ALA A 245 -64.46 -27.41 -13.00
N SER A 246 -65.67 -26.85 -13.01
CA SER A 246 -66.26 -26.23 -14.20
C SER A 246 -66.23 -24.70 -14.11
N SER A 247 -65.91 -24.05 -15.23
CA SER A 247 -65.85 -22.61 -15.39
C SER A 247 -66.47 -22.17 -16.72
N ASP A 248 -66.50 -20.86 -16.96
CA ASP A 248 -67.00 -20.27 -18.19
C ASP A 248 -65.91 -19.39 -18.82
N LEU A 249 -65.75 -19.48 -20.15
CA LEU A 249 -64.72 -18.75 -20.89
C LEU A 249 -64.78 -17.23 -20.65
N ALA A 250 -65.98 -16.64 -20.51
CA ALA A 250 -66.14 -15.21 -20.26
C ALA A 250 -65.62 -14.78 -18.88
N ARG A 251 -65.60 -15.69 -17.89
CA ARG A 251 -65.05 -15.41 -16.56
C ARG A 251 -63.52 -15.44 -16.55
N LEU A 252 -62.94 -16.37 -17.31
CA LEU A 252 -61.48 -16.47 -17.48
C LEU A 252 -60.92 -15.28 -18.28
N PHE A 253 -61.74 -14.69 -19.13
CA PHE A 253 -61.37 -13.51 -19.91
C PHE A 253 -60.94 -12.31 -19.06
N VAL A 254 -61.45 -12.13 -17.83
CA VAL A 254 -61.04 -11.02 -16.95
C VAL A 254 -59.54 -11.07 -16.66
N PHE A 255 -59.02 -12.28 -16.36
CA PHE A 255 -57.59 -12.48 -16.12
C PHE A 255 -56.78 -12.30 -17.41
N ALA A 256 -57.28 -12.84 -18.53
CA ALA A 256 -56.64 -12.69 -19.83
C ALA A 256 -56.52 -11.22 -20.24
N ARG A 257 -57.56 -10.41 -19.97
CA ARG A 257 -57.57 -8.97 -20.25
C ARG A 257 -56.52 -8.22 -19.45
N GLU A 258 -56.52 -8.36 -18.12
CA GLU A 258 -55.51 -7.71 -17.27
C GLU A 258 -54.09 -8.13 -17.64
N ARG A 259 -53.90 -9.42 -17.92
CA ARG A 259 -52.61 -9.97 -18.32
C ARG A 259 -52.16 -9.45 -19.68
N THR A 260 -53.06 -9.31 -20.65
CA THR A 260 -52.76 -8.72 -21.97
C THR A 260 -52.32 -7.26 -21.82
N GLU A 261 -52.99 -6.47 -21.00
CA GLU A 261 -52.63 -5.06 -20.76
C GLU A 261 -51.24 -4.94 -20.10
N GLN A 262 -50.91 -5.83 -19.16
CA GLN A 262 -49.57 -5.90 -18.57
C GLN A 262 -48.50 -6.28 -19.60
N LEU A 263 -48.76 -7.28 -20.44
CA LEU A 263 -47.84 -7.73 -21.47
C LEU A 263 -47.64 -6.65 -22.54
N ALA A 264 -48.69 -5.93 -22.93
CA ALA A 264 -48.61 -4.82 -23.88
C ALA A 264 -47.70 -3.69 -23.36
N TYR A 265 -47.82 -3.34 -22.07
CA TYR A 265 -46.91 -2.37 -21.45
C TYR A 265 -45.44 -2.82 -21.52
N LEU A 266 -45.17 -4.11 -21.27
CA LEU A 266 -43.81 -4.65 -21.18
C LEU A 266 -43.16 -4.93 -22.55
N PHE A 267 -43.92 -5.53 -23.48
CA PHE A 267 -43.40 -6.11 -24.72
C PHE A 267 -43.79 -5.33 -25.97
N ALA A 268 -44.83 -4.47 -25.92
CA ALA A 268 -45.22 -3.59 -27.01
C ALA A 268 -44.72 -2.14 -26.82
N GLY A 269 -43.69 -1.93 -26.00
CA GLY A 269 -43.06 -0.61 -25.80
C GLY A 269 -43.99 0.43 -25.15
N GLY A 270 -44.86 0.01 -24.24
CA GLY A 270 -45.83 0.90 -23.58
C GLY A 270 -47.09 1.21 -24.40
N ARG A 271 -47.27 0.57 -25.57
CA ARG A 271 -48.50 0.71 -26.37
C ARG A 271 -49.69 0.01 -25.71
N ARG A 272 -50.90 0.45 -26.07
CA ARG A 272 -52.15 -0.10 -25.52
C ARG A 272 -52.66 -1.26 -26.37
N GLN A 273 -53.03 -2.35 -25.71
CA GLN A 273 -53.83 -3.45 -26.26
C GLN A 273 -54.76 -3.91 -25.13
N SER A 274 -56.06 -3.69 -25.32
CA SER A 274 -57.12 -4.02 -24.37
C SER A 274 -58.12 -4.93 -25.06
N PRO A 275 -58.19 -6.20 -24.65
CA PRO A 275 -59.21 -7.12 -25.13
C PRO A 275 -60.65 -6.66 -24.79
N GLU A 276 -61.62 -6.93 -25.67
CA GLU A 276 -63.06 -6.69 -25.45
C GLU A 276 -63.89 -7.98 -25.59
N LEU A 277 -64.97 -8.09 -24.82
CA LEU A 277 -65.97 -9.17 -24.92
C LEU A 277 -67.25 -8.62 -25.57
N CYS A 278 -67.79 -9.37 -26.54
CA CYS A 278 -69.05 -9.07 -27.22
C CYS A 278 -70.03 -10.26 -27.08
N GLY A 279 -71.31 -9.97 -26.86
CA GLY A 279 -72.37 -10.98 -26.70
C GLY A 279 -72.61 -11.39 -25.24
N SER A 280 -73.67 -12.16 -24.99
CA SER A 280 -74.03 -12.68 -23.65
C SER A 280 -73.97 -14.20 -23.56
N GLY A 281 -73.45 -14.87 -24.59
CA GLY A 281 -73.28 -16.31 -24.60
C GLY A 281 -72.26 -16.82 -23.58
N HIS A 282 -72.35 -18.12 -23.31
CA HIS A 282 -71.53 -18.83 -22.33
C HIS A 282 -70.77 -19.95 -23.02
N LEU A 283 -69.54 -20.28 -22.63
CA LEU A 283 -68.86 -21.51 -23.08
C LEU A 283 -68.39 -22.24 -21.82
N ALA A 284 -69.06 -23.35 -21.52
CA ALA A 284 -68.73 -24.17 -20.38
C ALA A 284 -67.41 -24.90 -20.63
N LEU A 285 -66.51 -24.81 -19.66
CA LEU A 285 -65.19 -25.45 -19.70
C LEU A 285 -65.03 -26.30 -18.44
N GLU A 286 -64.58 -27.55 -18.63
CA GLU A 286 -64.22 -28.47 -17.56
C GLU A 286 -62.71 -28.59 -17.44
N TRP A 287 -62.20 -28.52 -16.22
CA TRP A 287 -60.77 -28.66 -15.96
C TRP A 287 -60.24 -30.01 -16.42
N SER A 288 -59.12 -30.00 -17.15
CA SER A 288 -58.42 -31.21 -17.58
C SER A 288 -56.92 -31.09 -17.34
N ASP A 289 -56.33 -32.07 -16.66
CA ASP A 289 -54.88 -32.15 -16.48
C ASP A 289 -54.14 -32.54 -17.78
N LYS A 290 -54.87 -32.87 -18.86
CA LYS A 290 -54.30 -33.15 -20.18
C LYS A 290 -53.99 -31.88 -20.99
N THR A 291 -54.42 -30.72 -20.52
CA THR A 291 -54.22 -29.44 -21.21
C THR A 291 -52.77 -28.99 -21.06
N ILE A 292 -52.04 -28.85 -22.18
CA ILE A 292 -50.63 -28.43 -22.18
C ILE A 292 -50.57 -26.89 -22.21
N GLY A 293 -50.03 -26.28 -21.14
CA GLY A 293 -49.87 -24.83 -21.06
C GLY A 293 -48.70 -24.27 -21.88
N PRO A 294 -48.70 -22.95 -22.16
CA PRO A 294 -47.59 -22.29 -22.84
C PRO A 294 -46.37 -22.16 -21.91
N PRO A 295 -45.15 -21.90 -22.44
CA PRO A 295 -44.03 -21.49 -21.61
C PRO A 295 -44.37 -20.19 -20.87
N LEU A 296 -44.27 -20.22 -19.53
CA LEU A 296 -44.60 -19.11 -18.63
C LEU A 296 -43.81 -17.84 -19.00
N ALA A 297 -44.52 -16.72 -19.21
CA ALA A 297 -43.88 -15.43 -19.46
C ALA A 297 -43.16 -14.90 -18.19
N PRO A 298 -41.93 -14.36 -18.29
CA PRO A 298 -41.09 -14.02 -17.14
C PRO A 298 -41.69 -12.92 -16.23
N GLU A 299 -41.58 -13.09 -14.91
CA GLU A 299 -42.12 -12.15 -13.91
C GLU A 299 -41.42 -10.76 -13.93
N PRO A 300 -42.19 -9.65 -13.89
CA PRO A 300 -41.70 -8.28 -14.12
C PRO A 300 -40.67 -7.77 -13.08
N ARG A 301 -40.69 -8.28 -11.85
CA ARG A 301 -39.80 -7.79 -10.76
C ARG A 301 -38.34 -8.25 -10.91
N ARG A 302 -38.09 -9.44 -11.47
CA ARG A 302 -36.72 -9.99 -11.58
C ARG A 302 -35.91 -9.38 -12.74
N ALA A 303 -36.57 -8.96 -13.81
CA ALA A 303 -35.91 -8.38 -14.99
C ALA A 303 -35.40 -6.94 -14.76
N LEU A 304 -36.16 -6.12 -14.04
CA LEU A 304 -35.79 -4.72 -13.75
C LEU A 304 -34.59 -4.64 -12.79
N ALA A 305 -34.61 -5.43 -11.71
CA ALA A 305 -33.53 -5.47 -10.71
C ALA A 305 -32.19 -5.92 -11.32
N GLY A 306 -32.23 -6.86 -12.27
CA GLY A 306 -31.03 -7.37 -12.96
C GLY A 306 -30.37 -6.38 -13.93
N ARG A 307 -31.12 -5.41 -14.49
CA ARG A 307 -30.57 -4.34 -15.35
C ARG A 307 -29.96 -3.22 -14.54
N VAL A 308 -30.66 -2.76 -13.50
CA VAL A 308 -30.19 -1.65 -12.64
C VAL A 308 -28.87 -2.05 -11.95
N ARG A 309 -28.78 -3.28 -11.43
CA ARG A 309 -27.57 -3.77 -10.76
C ARG A 309 -26.37 -3.93 -11.70
N ARG A 310 -26.60 -4.27 -12.98
CA ARG A 310 -25.53 -4.37 -13.98
C ARG A 310 -25.00 -3.00 -14.38
N VAL A 311 -25.86 -2.03 -14.68
CA VAL A 311 -25.43 -0.71 -15.15
C VAL A 311 -24.72 0.08 -14.04
N PHE A 312 -25.27 0.10 -12.83
CA PHE A 312 -24.61 0.77 -11.69
C PHE A 312 -23.35 0.03 -11.23
N GLY A 313 -23.38 -1.31 -11.23
CA GLY A 313 -22.21 -2.12 -10.84
C GLY A 313 -21.01 -1.91 -11.76
N TRP A 314 -21.21 -1.93 -13.09
CA TRP A 314 -20.13 -1.69 -14.06
C TRP A 314 -19.62 -0.26 -14.04
N SER A 315 -20.51 0.73 -13.85
CA SER A 315 -20.09 2.14 -13.76
C SER A 315 -19.27 2.41 -12.51
N ALA A 316 -19.68 1.87 -11.36
CA ALA A 316 -18.92 1.98 -10.11
C ALA A 316 -17.56 1.24 -10.21
N ALA A 317 -17.56 0.04 -10.78
CA ALA A 317 -16.32 -0.70 -11.01
C ALA A 317 -15.35 0.05 -11.94
N LEU A 318 -15.86 0.70 -12.99
CA LEU A 318 -15.05 1.52 -13.90
C LEU A 318 -14.45 2.74 -13.19
N VAL A 319 -15.25 3.46 -12.39
CA VAL A 319 -14.75 4.62 -11.62
C VAL A 319 -13.68 4.19 -10.62
N VAL A 320 -13.92 3.10 -9.88
CA VAL A 320 -12.92 2.55 -8.94
C VAL A 320 -11.64 2.12 -9.68
N ALA A 321 -11.77 1.47 -10.84
CA ALA A 321 -10.63 1.09 -11.67
C ALA A 321 -9.84 2.31 -12.17
N ILE A 322 -10.52 3.38 -12.62
CA ILE A 322 -9.87 4.63 -13.05
C ILE A 322 -9.16 5.31 -11.87
N CYS A 323 -9.81 5.41 -10.71
CA CYS A 323 -9.20 5.99 -9.52
C CYS A 323 -7.97 5.19 -9.06
N MET A 324 -8.07 3.85 -9.03
CA MET A 324 -6.92 2.98 -8.73
C MET A 324 -5.80 3.17 -9.76
N LEU A 325 -6.13 3.25 -11.05
CA LEU A 325 -5.15 3.49 -12.11
C LEU A 325 -4.43 4.84 -11.91
N LEU A 326 -5.17 5.92 -11.62
CA LEU A 326 -4.59 7.23 -11.31
C LEU A 326 -3.69 7.20 -10.07
N TYR A 327 -4.09 6.45 -9.05
CA TYR A 327 -3.31 6.28 -7.83
C TYR A 327 -1.94 5.65 -8.09
N PHE A 328 -1.88 4.61 -8.92
CA PHE A 328 -0.62 3.92 -9.24
C PHE A 328 0.22 4.62 -10.31
N LEU A 329 -0.39 5.40 -11.21
CA LEU A 329 0.33 6.06 -12.30
C LEU A 329 0.86 7.46 -11.94
N GLN A 330 0.33 8.11 -10.90
CA GLN A 330 0.72 9.48 -10.53
C GLN A 330 1.40 9.52 -9.18
N TYR A 331 2.15 10.59 -8.94
CA TYR A 331 2.68 10.96 -7.64
C TYR A 331 2.54 12.46 -7.41
N HIS A 332 2.61 12.88 -6.16
CA HIS A 332 2.78 14.27 -5.76
C HIS A 332 3.82 14.42 -4.65
N ILE A 333 4.43 15.60 -4.55
CA ILE A 333 5.45 15.96 -3.56
C ILE A 333 4.78 16.82 -2.49
N ALA A 334 4.86 16.42 -1.23
CA ALA A 334 4.30 17.13 -0.09
C ALA A 334 5.39 17.45 0.95
N VAL A 335 5.21 18.52 1.70
CA VAL A 335 6.03 18.82 2.89
C VAL A 335 5.27 18.33 4.12
N GLN A 336 5.88 17.42 4.87
CA GLN A 336 5.29 16.86 6.09
C GLN A 336 5.34 17.87 7.24
N PRO A 337 4.46 17.72 8.27
CA PRO A 337 4.50 18.54 9.47
C PRO A 337 5.83 18.48 10.23
N ASN A 338 6.63 17.42 10.05
CA ASN A 338 7.95 17.27 10.65
C ASN A 338 9.07 18.03 9.89
N GLY A 339 8.73 18.75 8.82
CA GLY A 339 9.64 19.54 8.00
C GLY A 339 10.33 18.79 6.86
N TRP A 340 10.00 17.52 6.60
CA TRP A 340 10.63 16.74 5.53
C TRP A 340 9.79 16.68 4.26
N ILE A 341 10.45 16.53 3.12
CA ILE A 341 9.78 16.36 1.83
C ILE A 341 9.45 14.88 1.61
N GLU A 342 8.24 14.60 1.14
CA GLU A 342 7.71 13.25 0.90
C GLU A 342 7.11 13.14 -0.50
N VAL A 343 7.39 12.03 -1.18
CA VAL A 343 6.75 11.66 -2.46
C VAL A 343 5.62 10.68 -2.18
N ARG A 344 4.39 11.07 -2.49
CA ARG A 344 3.18 10.28 -2.25
C ARG A 344 2.57 9.78 -3.55
N PRO A 345 2.01 8.56 -3.57
CA PRO A 345 1.28 8.05 -4.72
C PRO A 345 -0.04 8.79 -4.94
N GLY A 346 -0.46 8.83 -6.20
CA GLY A 346 -1.68 9.48 -6.67
C GLY A 346 -1.64 11.01 -6.68
N PRO A 347 -2.70 11.64 -7.21
CA PRO A 347 -2.88 13.08 -7.17
C PRO A 347 -3.24 13.58 -5.76
N PRO A 348 -2.94 14.85 -5.43
CA PRO A 348 -3.07 15.37 -4.06
C PRO A 348 -4.49 15.36 -3.50
N TRP A 349 -5.53 15.45 -4.35
CA TRP A 349 -6.93 15.38 -3.90
C TRP A 349 -7.35 13.98 -3.45
N MET A 350 -6.63 12.92 -3.84
CA MET A 350 -6.95 11.55 -3.44
C MET A 350 -6.39 11.18 -2.05
N SER A 351 -5.39 11.92 -1.54
CA SER A 351 -4.74 11.58 -0.28
C SER A 351 -5.69 11.63 0.92
N SER A 352 -6.77 12.43 0.85
CA SER A 352 -7.81 12.51 1.88
C SER A 352 -8.89 11.44 1.78
N LEU A 353 -8.95 10.71 0.65
CA LEU A 353 -10.01 9.72 0.36
C LEU A 353 -9.55 8.29 0.65
N LEU A 354 -8.25 8.06 0.78
CA LEU A 354 -7.67 6.75 1.02
C LEU A 354 -7.46 6.50 2.52
N PRO A 355 -7.70 5.26 2.99
CA PRO A 355 -7.31 4.87 4.34
C PRO A 355 -5.82 5.11 4.55
N SER A 356 -5.42 5.56 5.75
CA SER A 356 -4.02 5.81 6.11
C SER A 356 -3.10 4.61 5.85
N ALA A 357 -3.62 3.39 5.92
CA ALA A 357 -2.89 2.15 5.62
C ALA A 357 -2.48 2.00 4.14
N MET A 358 -3.13 2.70 3.20
CA MET A 358 -2.77 2.67 1.78
C MET A 358 -1.80 3.78 1.39
N GLY A 359 -1.75 4.87 2.15
CA GLY A 359 -0.90 6.04 1.88
C GLY A 359 0.54 5.85 2.39
N SER A 360 1.34 5.00 1.74
CA SER A 360 2.78 4.93 1.99
C SER A 360 3.51 5.90 1.06
N GLY A 361 3.63 7.17 1.47
CA GLY A 361 4.59 8.05 0.83
C GLY A 361 6.02 7.67 1.24
N VAL A 362 6.97 8.08 0.40
CA VAL A 362 8.40 7.90 0.64
C VAL A 362 8.98 9.24 1.04
N GLN A 363 9.42 9.35 2.29
CA GLN A 363 10.18 10.52 2.74
C GLN A 363 11.53 10.54 2.01
N LEU A 364 11.87 11.71 1.45
CA LEU A 364 13.18 11.99 0.88
C LEU A 364 14.10 12.55 1.98
N ALA A 365 15.39 12.29 1.88
CA ALA A 365 16.42 12.90 2.72
C ALA A 365 16.67 14.39 2.38
N ILE A 366 15.60 15.17 2.22
CA ILE A 366 15.60 16.60 1.92
C ILE A 366 14.63 17.27 2.90
N ALA A 367 15.15 18.20 3.68
CA ALA A 367 14.36 19.00 4.62
C ALA A 367 13.82 20.27 3.95
N ALA A 368 12.80 20.89 4.54
CA ALA A 368 12.28 22.18 4.10
C ALA A 368 13.35 23.29 4.13
N ASP A 369 14.33 23.17 5.04
CA ASP A 369 15.47 24.09 5.14
C ASP A 369 16.48 23.92 3.99
N ASP A 370 16.45 22.79 3.29
CA ASP A 370 17.29 22.57 2.09
C ASP A 370 16.71 23.29 0.85
N LEU A 371 15.49 23.84 0.94
CA LEU A 371 14.87 24.67 -0.11
C LEU A 371 15.52 26.06 -0.17
N GLU A 372 15.52 26.71 -1.34
CA GLU A 372 16.01 28.08 -1.42
C GLU A 372 15.23 29.02 -0.48
N PRO A 373 15.91 29.95 0.21
CA PRO A 373 15.22 30.93 1.04
C PRO A 373 14.25 31.77 0.21
N ALA A 374 13.20 32.27 0.86
CA ALA A 374 12.25 33.15 0.19
C ALA A 374 13.01 34.35 -0.40
N SER A 375 12.79 34.63 -1.69
CA SER A 375 13.47 35.75 -2.34
C SER A 375 13.14 37.04 -1.58
N PRO A 376 14.15 37.87 -1.24
CA PRO A 376 13.90 39.17 -0.61
C PRO A 376 13.19 40.13 -1.58
N ARG A 377 13.17 39.81 -2.88
CA ARG A 377 12.40 40.51 -3.91
C ARG A 377 11.16 39.71 -4.26
N TRP A 378 10.04 40.40 -4.40
CA TRP A 378 8.78 39.80 -4.83
C TRP A 378 8.91 39.20 -6.24
N ASP A 379 8.96 37.87 -6.31
CA ASP A 379 8.98 37.10 -7.55
C ASP A 379 7.75 36.20 -7.57
N GLU A 380 6.75 36.58 -8.36
CA GLU A 380 5.48 35.85 -8.43
C GLU A 380 5.64 34.40 -8.89
N GLN A 381 6.57 34.11 -9.79
CA GLN A 381 6.73 32.75 -10.31
C GLN A 381 7.30 31.84 -9.24
N ARG A 382 8.35 32.30 -8.55
CA ARG A 382 8.94 31.57 -7.42
C ARG A 382 7.95 31.40 -6.26
N ILE A 383 7.18 32.44 -5.92
CA ILE A 383 6.14 32.35 -4.88
C ILE A 383 5.07 31.32 -5.28
N LYS A 384 4.62 31.32 -6.53
CA LYS A 384 3.64 30.35 -7.05
C LYS A 384 4.18 28.91 -6.99
N ALA A 385 5.42 28.69 -7.41
CA ALA A 385 6.05 27.37 -7.39
C ALA A 385 6.21 26.83 -5.96
N ARG A 386 6.75 27.65 -5.04
CA ARG A 386 6.88 27.29 -3.63
C ARG A 386 5.52 27.04 -2.97
N THR A 387 4.52 27.88 -3.26
CA THR A 387 3.15 27.68 -2.74
C THR A 387 2.54 26.38 -3.26
N ALA A 388 2.80 26.03 -4.52
CA ALA A 388 2.37 24.75 -5.08
C ALA A 388 3.05 23.57 -4.39
N LEU A 389 4.36 23.65 -4.12
CA LEU A 389 5.10 22.62 -3.38
C LEU A 389 4.54 22.43 -1.96
N MET A 390 4.37 23.53 -1.21
CA MET A 390 3.83 23.50 0.16
C MET A 390 2.39 22.95 0.22
N ARG A 391 1.60 23.10 -0.85
CA ARG A 391 0.23 22.58 -0.95
C ARG A 391 0.14 21.15 -1.50
N GLY A 392 1.26 20.50 -1.81
CA GLY A 392 1.23 19.17 -2.44
C GLY A 392 0.86 19.21 -3.93
N GLY A 393 0.85 20.39 -4.56
CA GLY A 393 0.41 20.59 -5.94
C GLY A 393 1.47 20.26 -6.99
N VAL A 394 2.70 19.96 -6.59
CA VAL A 394 3.78 19.53 -7.48
C VAL A 394 3.71 18.01 -7.62
N GLY A 395 3.48 17.50 -8.82
CA GLY A 395 3.35 16.06 -9.07
C GLY A 395 3.55 15.69 -10.53
N GLY A 396 3.60 14.39 -10.81
CA GLY A 396 3.89 13.88 -12.16
C GLY A 396 3.50 12.42 -12.32
N LEU A 397 3.85 11.84 -13.46
CA LEU A 397 3.65 10.43 -13.74
C LEU A 397 4.82 9.60 -13.17
N VAL A 398 4.49 8.52 -12.46
CA VAL A 398 5.44 7.49 -12.03
C VAL A 398 6.02 6.86 -13.31
N SER A 399 7.34 6.72 -13.41
CA SER A 399 8.09 6.20 -14.58
C SER A 399 8.29 7.11 -15.80
N HIS A 400 7.97 8.41 -15.75
CA HIS A 400 8.30 9.33 -16.85
C HIS A 400 9.59 10.13 -16.58
N PRO A 401 10.78 9.66 -17.00
CA PRO A 401 12.02 10.43 -16.85
C PRO A 401 12.00 11.68 -17.74
N ILE A 402 12.63 12.75 -17.27
CA ILE A 402 12.83 13.99 -18.01
C ILE A 402 14.33 14.11 -18.28
N GLY A 403 14.75 13.78 -19.50
CA GLY A 403 16.17 13.59 -19.83
C GLY A 403 16.77 12.47 -18.97
N ASP A 404 17.89 12.77 -18.31
CA ASP A 404 18.58 11.83 -17.41
C ASP A 404 18.08 11.92 -15.95
N GLN A 405 16.92 12.55 -15.72
CA GLN A 405 16.34 12.76 -14.38
C GLN A 405 15.05 12.00 -14.17
N GLU A 406 14.85 11.51 -12.94
CA GLU A 406 13.51 11.10 -12.53
C GLU A 406 12.60 12.33 -12.47
N ASN A 407 11.31 12.15 -12.76
CA ASN A 407 10.37 13.25 -12.87
C ASN A 407 10.32 14.12 -11.60
N TRP A 408 10.37 13.48 -10.43
CA TRP A 408 10.30 14.16 -9.14
C TRP A 408 11.58 14.93 -8.87
N GLU A 409 12.73 14.41 -9.30
CA GLU A 409 14.03 15.04 -9.15
C GLU A 409 14.07 16.34 -9.94
N PHE A 410 13.66 16.30 -11.21
CA PHE A 410 13.56 17.47 -12.06
C PHE A 410 12.67 18.55 -11.44
N ARG A 411 11.49 18.16 -10.96
CA ARG A 411 10.53 19.09 -10.35
C ARG A 411 11.00 19.69 -9.04
N LEU A 412 11.78 18.95 -8.25
CA LEU A 412 12.30 19.43 -6.97
C LEU A 412 13.57 20.27 -7.14
N SER A 413 14.42 19.94 -8.12
CA SER A 413 15.73 20.57 -8.32
C SER A 413 15.70 22.09 -8.45
N SER A 414 14.63 22.67 -9.02
CA SER A 414 14.47 24.11 -9.17
C SER A 414 14.14 24.85 -7.87
N GLU A 415 13.66 24.14 -6.85
CA GLU A 415 13.27 24.71 -5.56
C GLU A 415 14.34 24.52 -4.47
N LEU A 416 15.37 23.70 -4.74
CA LEU A 416 16.46 23.42 -3.81
C LEU A 416 17.46 24.57 -3.74
N SER A 417 18.00 24.80 -2.53
CA SER A 417 19.20 25.62 -2.33
C SER A 417 20.35 25.13 -3.21
N LYS A 418 21.28 26.04 -3.54
CA LYS A 418 22.46 25.69 -4.34
C LYS A 418 23.23 24.51 -3.75
N ASP A 419 23.35 24.43 -2.42
CA ASP A 419 24.09 23.36 -1.75
C ASP A 419 23.35 22.02 -1.79
N ALA A 420 22.03 22.03 -1.58
CA ALA A 420 21.21 20.83 -1.72
C ALA A 420 21.18 20.33 -3.17
N GLY A 421 21.07 21.25 -4.14
CA GLY A 421 21.18 20.95 -5.56
C GLY A 421 22.51 20.31 -5.94
N ARG A 422 23.64 20.83 -5.43
CA ARG A 422 24.97 20.24 -5.64
C ARG A 422 25.07 18.79 -5.16
N ARG A 423 24.54 18.50 -3.97
CA ARG A 423 24.49 17.14 -3.42
C ARG A 423 23.65 16.20 -4.28
N LEU A 424 22.47 16.64 -4.69
CA LEU A 424 21.59 15.89 -5.58
C LEU A 424 22.27 15.58 -6.93
N HIS A 425 22.92 16.57 -7.54
CA HIS A 425 23.64 16.41 -8.81
C HIS A 425 24.86 15.46 -8.69
N PHE A 426 25.56 15.47 -7.55
CA PHE A 426 26.65 14.55 -7.30
C PHE A 426 26.16 13.09 -7.17
N VAL A 427 25.09 12.83 -6.41
CA VAL A 427 24.58 11.46 -6.24
C VAL A 427 23.86 10.92 -7.47
N SER A 428 23.31 11.80 -8.31
CA SER A 428 22.78 11.46 -9.63
C SER A 428 23.85 11.37 -10.73
N SER A 429 25.13 11.49 -10.37
CA SER A 429 26.29 11.40 -11.28
C SER A 429 26.30 12.41 -12.44
N ARG A 430 25.56 13.52 -12.31
CA ARG A 430 25.48 14.58 -13.34
C ARG A 430 26.59 15.62 -13.25
N SER A 431 27.15 15.79 -12.06
CA SER A 431 28.29 16.68 -11.83
C SER A 431 29.33 15.97 -10.96
N GLY A 432 30.59 16.03 -11.38
CA GLY A 432 31.71 15.72 -10.51
C GLY A 432 32.00 16.88 -9.55
N VAL A 433 32.77 16.63 -8.50
CA VAL A 433 33.27 17.71 -7.62
C VAL A 433 34.49 18.41 -8.24
N ILE A 434 34.94 17.98 -9.42
CA ILE A 434 36.16 18.45 -10.11
C ILE A 434 36.21 19.99 -10.22
N ASP A 435 35.12 20.63 -10.61
CA ASP A 435 35.03 22.10 -10.72
C ASP A 435 35.21 22.82 -9.38
N VAL A 436 34.88 22.16 -8.26
CA VAL A 436 35.17 22.65 -6.91
C VAL A 436 36.65 22.44 -6.59
N CYS A 437 37.19 21.26 -6.92
CA CYS A 437 38.58 20.92 -6.65
C CYS A 437 39.60 21.80 -7.40
N ASP A 438 39.26 22.22 -8.63
CA ASP A 438 40.14 23.02 -9.50
C ASP A 438 39.93 24.54 -9.37
N SER A 439 38.94 24.96 -8.58
CA SER A 439 38.61 26.39 -8.38
C SER A 439 39.73 27.12 -7.63
N LYS A 440 40.18 28.25 -8.19
CA LYS A 440 41.19 29.14 -7.57
C LYS A 440 40.59 30.40 -6.92
N ASP A 441 39.28 30.49 -6.83
CA ASP A 441 38.59 31.70 -6.37
C ASP A 441 38.63 31.82 -4.84
N VAL A 442 39.39 32.81 -4.35
CA VAL A 442 39.70 33.05 -2.93
C VAL A 442 38.46 33.46 -2.12
N LYS A 443 37.43 34.01 -2.76
CA LYS A 443 36.22 34.57 -2.11
C LYS A 443 35.06 33.59 -1.94
N ARG A 444 35.20 32.32 -2.33
CA ARG A 444 34.13 31.32 -2.11
C ARG A 444 33.97 31.02 -0.62
N ASP A 445 32.77 30.58 -0.28
CA ASP A 445 32.41 30.00 1.01
C ASP A 445 33.20 28.70 1.25
N ARG A 446 34.50 28.83 1.59
CA ARG A 446 35.48 27.74 1.64
C ARG A 446 35.02 26.58 2.51
N LEU A 447 34.35 26.85 3.62
CA LEU A 447 33.87 25.82 4.53
C LEU A 447 32.80 24.93 3.90
N TRP A 448 31.83 25.50 3.18
CA TRP A 448 30.73 24.75 2.56
C TRP A 448 31.23 23.88 1.41
N ASP A 449 32.15 24.40 0.60
CA ASP A 449 32.81 23.66 -0.48
C ASP A 449 33.70 22.54 0.06
N TYR A 450 34.44 22.82 1.14
CA TYR A 450 35.26 21.82 1.83
C TYR A 450 34.40 20.70 2.42
N GLN A 451 33.32 21.06 3.12
CA GLN A 451 32.38 20.10 3.69
C GLN A 451 31.77 19.22 2.59
N PHE A 452 31.31 19.82 1.49
CA PHE A 452 30.76 19.06 0.37
C PHE A 452 31.79 18.13 -0.27
N ALA A 453 33.04 18.58 -0.45
CA ALA A 453 34.11 17.72 -0.96
C ALA A 453 34.41 16.53 -0.03
N LEU A 454 34.32 16.73 1.28
CA LEU A 454 34.51 15.68 2.28
C LEU A 454 33.33 14.70 2.32
N GLU A 455 32.09 15.20 2.30
CA GLU A 455 30.87 14.39 2.12
C GLU A 455 30.99 13.52 0.86
N ALA A 456 31.42 14.10 -0.25
CA ALA A 456 31.65 13.39 -1.50
C ALA A 456 32.74 12.31 -1.37
N ALA A 457 33.82 12.56 -0.62
CA ALA A 457 34.88 11.58 -0.40
C ALA A 457 34.44 10.36 0.42
N LEU A 458 33.51 10.56 1.37
CA LEU A 458 32.87 9.47 2.11
C LEU A 458 31.92 8.66 1.21
N LEU A 459 31.17 9.34 0.35
CA LEU A 459 30.16 8.75 -0.53
C LEU A 459 30.73 8.00 -1.73
N ASP A 460 31.75 8.56 -2.37
CA ASP A 460 32.40 8.03 -3.58
C ASP A 460 33.80 8.61 -3.72
N ARG A 461 34.80 7.84 -3.28
CA ARG A 461 36.19 8.32 -3.27
C ARG A 461 36.71 8.62 -4.67
N ALA A 462 36.25 7.93 -5.71
CA ALA A 462 36.78 8.06 -7.08
C ALA A 462 36.32 9.37 -7.76
N ARG A 463 35.12 9.86 -7.45
CA ARG A 463 34.56 11.11 -8.03
C ARG A 463 34.76 12.36 -7.16
N SER A 464 35.43 12.21 -6.02
CA SER A 464 35.69 13.29 -5.05
C SER A 464 37.05 13.97 -5.28
N CYS A 465 37.33 15.05 -4.53
CA CYS A 465 38.58 15.77 -4.64
C CYS A 465 39.81 14.93 -4.25
N PRO A 466 40.99 15.18 -4.83
CA PRO A 466 42.22 14.53 -4.42
C PRO A 466 42.54 14.86 -2.95
N ALA A 467 43.27 13.97 -2.25
CA ALA A 467 43.63 14.17 -0.84
C ALA A 467 44.37 15.50 -0.59
N THR A 468 45.11 15.98 -1.59
CA THR A 468 45.79 17.28 -1.58
C THR A 468 44.84 18.47 -1.44
N TYR A 469 43.58 18.35 -1.91
CA TYR A 469 42.59 19.42 -1.80
C TYR A 469 42.31 19.77 -0.34
N PHE A 470 42.16 18.76 0.53
CA PHE A 470 41.87 18.96 1.96
C PHE A 470 43.04 19.57 2.73
N LEU A 471 44.27 19.41 2.21
CA LEU A 471 45.44 20.09 2.74
C LEU A 471 45.50 21.57 2.31
N LEU A 472 45.19 21.85 1.04
CA LEU A 472 45.39 23.18 0.42
C LEU A 472 44.21 24.15 0.61
N ASN A 473 43.01 23.64 0.90
CA ASN A 473 41.78 24.44 1.00
C ASN A 473 41.21 24.44 2.43
N GLY A 474 42.04 24.17 3.43
CA GLY A 474 41.68 24.31 4.83
C GLY A 474 41.49 25.79 5.25
N PRO A 475 41.39 26.06 6.56
CA PRO A 475 41.50 27.43 7.07
C PRO A 475 42.85 28.03 6.62
N GLU A 476 43.02 29.36 6.68
CA GLU A 476 44.25 30.06 6.27
C GLU A 476 45.45 29.78 7.20
N ILE A 477 45.78 28.50 7.36
CA ILE A 477 46.87 27.95 8.15
C ILE A 477 48.17 27.94 7.34
N ASP A 478 48.07 28.10 6.02
CA ASP A 478 49.25 28.17 5.15
C ASP A 478 50.19 29.33 5.54
N ASP A 479 49.62 30.46 5.98
CA ASP A 479 50.35 31.61 6.53
C ASP A 479 50.87 31.35 7.97
N LEU A 480 50.46 30.24 8.57
CA LEU A 480 50.81 29.78 9.93
C LEU A 480 51.81 28.62 9.94
N TYR A 481 52.30 28.15 8.79
CA TYR A 481 53.32 27.09 8.78
C TYR A 481 54.73 27.59 9.15
N ASN A 482 54.91 28.88 9.45
CA ASN A 482 56.21 29.42 9.89
C ASN A 482 56.03 30.16 11.22
N VAL A 483 55.65 29.41 12.26
CA VAL A 483 55.35 29.97 13.59
C VAL A 483 56.54 29.79 14.51
N ASP A 484 57.11 30.92 14.95
CA ASP A 484 58.08 30.94 16.04
C ASP A 484 57.40 30.82 17.42
N ASP A 485 56.21 31.42 17.62
CA ASP A 485 55.40 31.32 18.84
C ASP A 485 53.90 31.50 18.52
N VAL A 486 53.07 30.50 18.84
CA VAL A 486 51.62 30.46 18.59
C VAL A 486 50.88 31.66 19.21
N ARG A 487 51.37 32.21 20.32
CA ARG A 487 50.76 33.38 20.99
C ARG A 487 50.90 34.67 20.19
N THR A 488 51.90 34.74 19.32
CA THR A 488 52.23 35.93 18.52
C THR A 488 51.60 35.91 17.13
N VAL A 489 50.95 34.80 16.77
CA VAL A 489 50.30 34.56 15.48
C VAL A 489 49.02 35.39 15.38
N ALA A 490 48.76 36.03 14.24
CA ALA A 490 47.46 36.69 13.99
C ALA A 490 46.32 35.66 13.94
N ASP A 491 45.12 36.01 14.43
CA ASP A 491 44.02 35.04 14.58
C ASP A 491 43.54 34.45 13.24
N TYR A 492 43.66 35.19 12.13
CA TYR A 492 43.08 34.85 10.81
C TYR A 492 41.64 34.25 10.89
N GLY A 493 40.85 34.62 11.91
CA GLY A 493 39.51 34.11 12.15
C GLY A 493 39.42 32.67 12.68
N LEU A 494 40.52 32.05 13.12
CA LEU A 494 40.53 30.68 13.65
C LEU A 494 39.73 30.52 14.96
N SER A 495 39.76 31.53 15.82
CA SER A 495 38.93 31.60 17.05
C SER A 495 37.43 31.70 16.75
N GLU A 496 37.06 32.30 15.62
CA GLU A 496 35.66 32.52 15.21
C GLU A 496 35.02 31.30 14.53
N LEU A 497 35.81 30.26 14.21
CA LEU A 497 35.30 29.03 13.61
C LEU A 497 34.29 28.33 14.55
N SER A 498 33.23 27.79 13.97
CA SER A 498 32.30 26.94 14.72
C SER A 498 32.94 25.58 15.05
N ASP A 499 32.50 24.94 16.13
CA ASP A 499 32.95 23.58 16.50
C ASP A 499 32.75 22.58 15.33
N GLN A 500 31.66 22.74 14.57
CA GLN A 500 31.38 21.94 13.37
C GLN A 500 32.43 22.15 12.26
N ALA A 501 32.89 23.39 12.07
CA ALA A 501 33.94 23.69 11.10
C ALA A 501 35.25 23.02 11.50
N VAL A 502 35.63 23.10 12.78
CA VAL A 502 36.83 22.45 13.33
C VAL A 502 36.79 20.94 13.10
N ARG A 503 35.69 20.28 13.45
CA ARG A 503 35.47 18.84 13.20
C ARG A 503 35.62 18.48 11.73
N THR A 504 35.01 19.27 10.84
CA THR A 504 35.05 19.05 9.40
C THR A 504 36.48 19.17 8.86
N TYR A 505 37.23 20.20 9.28
CA TYR A 505 38.63 20.37 8.87
C TYR A 505 39.51 19.23 9.38
N LEU A 506 39.41 18.87 10.66
CA LEU A 506 40.16 17.76 11.25
C LEU A 506 39.89 16.43 10.53
N ALA A 507 38.64 16.12 10.20
CA ALA A 507 38.28 14.93 9.44
C ALA A 507 38.92 14.93 8.03
N GLY A 508 38.93 16.08 7.35
CA GLY A 508 39.60 16.20 6.05
C GLY A 508 41.13 16.12 6.14
N LEU A 509 41.75 16.66 7.20
CA LEU A 509 43.18 16.54 7.46
C LEU A 509 43.59 15.09 7.79
N ALA A 510 42.77 14.35 8.55
CA ALA A 510 42.98 12.92 8.78
C ALA A 510 42.92 12.12 7.46
N LEU A 511 41.95 12.44 6.59
CA LEU A 511 41.86 11.85 5.26
C LEU A 511 43.11 12.15 4.42
N ALA A 512 43.56 13.41 4.43
CA ALA A 512 44.77 13.82 3.75
C ALA A 512 45.99 13.04 4.26
N PHE A 513 46.20 12.96 5.58
CA PHE A 513 47.31 12.24 6.18
C PHE A 513 47.35 10.75 5.79
N GLY A 514 46.19 10.09 5.81
CA GLY A 514 46.06 8.66 5.54
C GLY A 514 46.23 8.29 4.06
N GLU A 515 45.98 9.22 3.14
CA GLU A 515 46.03 8.94 1.69
C GLU A 515 47.22 9.54 0.96
N LEU A 516 47.77 10.65 1.45
CA LEU A 516 48.93 11.28 0.83
C LEU A 516 50.16 10.38 0.96
N ARG A 517 50.95 10.32 -0.12
CA ARG A 517 52.22 9.57 -0.17
C ARG A 517 53.44 10.43 0.14
N ASP A 518 53.34 11.74 -0.10
CA ASP A 518 54.43 12.68 0.16
C ASP A 518 54.54 12.96 1.65
N GLU A 519 55.68 12.60 2.25
CA GLU A 519 55.90 12.73 3.69
C GLU A 519 55.87 14.19 4.17
N ASP A 520 56.27 15.17 3.35
CA ASP A 520 56.15 16.60 3.71
C ASP A 520 54.68 17.05 3.72
N ALA A 521 53.88 16.66 2.73
CA ALA A 521 52.45 16.94 2.71
C ALA A 521 51.72 16.26 3.88
N ARG A 522 52.11 15.04 4.26
CA ARG A 522 51.60 14.36 5.45
C ARG A 522 51.96 15.14 6.73
N ARG A 523 53.22 15.56 6.89
CA ARG A 523 53.63 16.42 8.02
C ARG A 523 52.83 17.71 8.07
N ARG A 524 52.61 18.39 6.93
CA ARG A 524 51.80 19.60 6.87
C ARG A 524 50.38 19.38 7.36
N SER A 525 49.75 18.24 7.04
CA SER A 525 48.40 17.94 7.55
C SER A 525 48.37 17.80 9.08
N LEU A 526 49.43 17.24 9.67
CA LEU A 526 49.59 17.14 11.12
C LEU A 526 49.87 18.51 11.76
N GLU A 527 50.79 19.29 11.19
CA GLU A 527 51.10 20.65 11.62
C GLU A 527 49.85 21.54 11.60
N ALA A 528 49.03 21.42 10.55
CA ALA A 528 47.78 22.16 10.44
C ALA A 528 46.78 21.80 11.54
N ALA A 529 46.61 20.51 11.85
CA ALA A 529 45.74 20.06 12.93
C ALA A 529 46.22 20.55 14.31
N ILE A 530 47.54 20.50 14.55
CA ILE A 530 48.15 21.01 15.79
C ILE A 530 47.88 22.51 15.93
N LEU A 531 48.11 23.30 14.88
CA LEU A 531 47.90 24.75 14.90
C LEU A 531 46.43 25.12 15.10
N LEU A 532 45.51 24.43 14.41
CA LEU A 532 44.07 24.65 14.51
C LEU A 532 43.57 24.53 15.96
N THR A 533 43.99 23.48 16.66
CA THR A 533 43.61 23.27 18.07
C THR A 533 44.37 24.20 19.01
N SER A 534 45.67 24.42 18.78
CA SER A 534 46.53 25.19 19.69
C SER A 534 46.27 26.70 19.67
N VAL A 535 45.97 27.30 18.51
CA VAL A 535 45.68 28.74 18.42
C VAL A 535 44.39 29.09 19.18
N ARG A 536 43.35 28.27 19.04
CA ARG A 536 42.09 28.44 19.78
C ARG A 536 42.33 28.27 21.28
N ALA A 537 43.06 27.22 21.66
CA ALA A 537 43.39 26.88 23.04
C ALA A 537 44.09 28.00 23.83
N GLU A 538 45.00 28.73 23.19
CA GLU A 538 45.77 29.82 23.81
C GLU A 538 44.97 31.13 23.96
N ARG A 539 43.85 31.28 23.24
CA ARG A 539 43.09 32.54 23.16
C ARG A 539 41.78 32.51 23.94
N ASP A 540 41.10 31.37 23.94
CA ASP A 540 39.90 31.11 24.74
C ASP A 540 40.01 29.67 25.27
N VAL A 541 39.83 29.48 26.57
CA VAL A 541 39.86 28.19 27.29
C VAL A 541 39.41 27.04 26.39
N VAL A 542 40.30 26.06 26.15
CA VAL A 542 40.03 24.92 25.28
C VAL A 542 38.64 24.37 25.51
N ARG A 543 37.82 24.43 24.44
CA ARG A 543 36.53 23.79 24.44
C ARG A 543 36.74 22.27 24.46
N PRO A 544 36.12 21.54 25.41
CA PRO A 544 36.24 20.09 25.45
C PRO A 544 35.88 19.41 24.12
N SER A 545 34.91 19.96 23.38
CA SER A 545 34.50 19.48 22.04
C SER A 545 35.63 19.50 21.01
N ASP A 546 36.43 20.57 20.98
CA ASP A 546 37.54 20.74 20.04
C ASP A 546 38.70 19.79 20.39
N TRP A 547 38.98 19.61 21.69
CA TRP A 547 39.99 18.67 22.16
C TRP A 547 39.63 17.22 21.83
N LEU A 548 38.38 16.84 22.05
CA LEU A 548 37.89 15.51 21.67
C LEU A 548 37.89 15.32 20.16
N ALA A 549 37.53 16.31 19.35
CA ALA A 549 37.66 16.21 17.89
C ALA A 549 39.13 16.02 17.46
N PHE A 550 40.07 16.73 18.10
CA PHE A 550 41.50 16.57 17.86
C PHE A 550 41.99 15.16 18.21
N LEU A 551 41.54 14.59 19.33
CA LEU A 551 41.90 13.22 19.69
C LEU A 551 41.31 12.18 18.74
N ARG A 552 40.15 12.44 18.13
CA ARG A 552 39.63 11.58 17.06
C ARG A 552 40.52 11.63 15.83
N PHE A 553 40.99 12.82 15.46
CA PHE A 553 42.01 12.98 14.43
C PHE A 553 43.29 12.20 14.78
N VAL A 554 43.77 12.26 16.02
CA VAL A 554 44.94 11.50 16.48
C VAL A 554 44.70 9.98 16.38
N GLU A 555 43.50 9.50 16.70
CA GLU A 555 43.11 8.09 16.56
C GLU A 555 43.15 7.64 15.08
N ASP A 556 42.59 8.44 14.16
CA ASP A 556 42.62 8.16 12.72
C ASP A 556 44.06 8.19 12.16
N VAL A 557 44.91 9.12 12.65
CA VAL A 557 46.35 9.19 12.34
C VAL A 557 47.08 7.95 12.85
N ALA A 558 46.77 7.49 14.07
CA ALA A 558 47.38 6.32 14.68
C ALA A 558 47.04 5.01 13.94
N GLY A 559 45.89 4.96 13.27
CA GLY A 559 45.47 3.86 12.38
C GLY A 559 46.05 3.94 10.97
N SER A 560 46.72 5.04 10.62
CA SER A 560 47.34 5.27 9.31
C SER A 560 48.84 4.87 9.31
N PRO A 561 49.50 4.76 8.14
CA PRO A 561 50.94 4.47 8.08
C PRO A 561 51.76 5.47 8.91
N LYS A 562 52.86 5.04 9.56
CA LYS A 562 53.71 5.98 10.29
C LYS A 562 54.51 6.90 9.36
N LEU A 563 54.94 8.04 9.86
CA LEU A 563 55.91 8.91 9.19
C LEU A 563 57.28 8.25 9.15
N THR A 564 57.98 8.42 8.04
CA THR A 564 59.38 8.01 7.91
C THR A 564 60.28 9.19 8.28
N LEU A 565 61.08 9.03 9.33
CA LEU A 565 61.99 10.08 9.82
C LEU A 565 63.44 9.76 9.46
N ALA A 566 64.13 10.76 8.92
CA ALA A 566 65.58 10.70 8.78
C ALA A 566 66.25 10.77 10.17
N PRO A 567 67.43 10.16 10.36
CA PRO A 567 68.18 10.25 11.61
C PRO A 567 68.40 11.72 12.01
N ASN A 568 68.05 12.08 13.25
CA ASN A 568 68.16 13.43 13.82
C ASN A 568 67.32 14.54 13.15
N ALA A 569 66.38 14.19 12.27
CA ALA A 569 65.45 15.17 11.72
C ALA A 569 64.37 15.53 12.74
N ALA A 570 64.05 16.82 12.85
CA ALA A 570 62.87 17.26 13.61
C ALA A 570 61.60 16.69 12.97
N VAL A 571 60.68 16.18 13.79
CA VAL A 571 59.40 15.61 13.32
C VAL A 571 58.55 16.70 12.69
N PHE A 572 58.49 17.87 13.32
CA PHE A 572 57.76 19.06 12.88
C PHE A 572 58.69 20.27 12.85
N PRO A 573 59.53 20.42 11.80
CA PRO A 573 60.54 21.48 11.73
C PRO A 573 59.94 22.89 11.74
N ARG A 574 58.67 23.02 11.33
CA ARG A 574 57.91 24.27 11.26
C ARG A 574 57.28 24.71 12.59
N LEU A 575 57.33 23.82 13.59
CA LEU A 575 56.84 24.05 14.95
C LEU A 575 58.00 24.02 15.97
N ALA A 576 59.24 24.24 15.52
CA ALA A 576 60.47 23.98 16.28
C ALA A 576 60.63 24.80 17.58
N ARG A 577 59.85 25.88 17.77
CA ARG A 577 59.88 26.75 18.96
C ARG A 577 58.57 26.80 19.74
N CYS A 578 57.68 25.81 19.58
CA CYS A 578 56.54 25.63 20.49
C CYS A 578 57.03 25.29 21.91
N ALA A 579 57.46 26.31 22.66
CA ALA A 579 58.28 26.18 23.85
C ALA A 579 57.52 26.38 25.18
N ALA A 580 56.24 26.74 25.13
CA ALA A 580 55.38 26.78 26.30
C ALA A 580 53.92 26.77 25.85
N SER A 581 53.09 25.88 26.44
CA SER A 581 51.61 25.77 26.32
C SER A 581 51.03 24.66 25.41
N TRP A 582 49.73 24.73 25.04
CA TRP A 582 48.96 23.68 24.33
C TRP A 582 49.59 23.20 23.01
N CYS A 583 50.44 24.01 22.39
CA CYS A 583 51.21 23.59 21.22
C CYS A 583 52.21 22.46 21.55
N GLU A 584 52.94 22.54 22.68
CA GLU A 584 53.87 21.49 23.11
C GLU A 584 53.12 20.17 23.29
N LEU A 585 51.95 20.25 23.95
CA LEU A 585 51.09 19.11 24.22
C LEU A 585 50.61 18.42 22.94
N SER A 586 49.95 19.18 22.07
CA SER A 586 49.39 18.66 20.82
C SER A 586 50.49 18.11 19.91
N THR A 587 51.64 18.78 19.85
CA THR A 587 52.82 18.34 19.12
C THR A 587 53.29 16.98 19.64
N LYS A 588 53.54 16.84 20.94
CA LYS A 588 54.08 15.60 21.52
C LYS A 588 53.13 14.41 21.37
N ILE A 589 51.83 14.63 21.51
CA ILE A 589 50.81 13.61 21.23
C ILE A 589 50.92 13.16 19.77
N VAL A 590 50.87 14.09 18.82
CA VAL A 590 50.89 13.75 17.40
C VAL A 590 52.24 13.13 16.99
N GLU A 591 53.38 13.58 17.53
CA GLU A 591 54.69 12.93 17.33
C GLU A 591 54.64 11.45 17.73
N TYR A 592 54.07 11.16 18.91
CA TYR A 592 53.96 9.80 19.42
C TYR A 592 53.14 8.91 18.50
N PHE A 593 51.95 9.38 18.09
CA PHE A 593 51.02 8.58 17.30
C PHE A 593 51.37 8.50 15.81
N ALA A 594 51.91 9.57 15.22
CA ALA A 594 52.24 9.63 13.79
C ALA A 594 53.64 9.09 13.47
N ALA A 595 54.63 9.28 14.34
CA ALA A 595 56.03 8.90 14.08
C ALA A 595 56.57 7.82 15.03
N GLY A 596 55.96 7.64 16.20
CA GLY A 596 56.24 6.56 17.13
C GLY A 596 56.94 7.00 18.44
N PRO A 597 57.11 6.06 19.39
CA PRO A 597 57.57 6.37 20.75
C PRO A 597 59.01 6.90 20.83
N GLN A 598 59.90 6.45 19.93
CA GLN A 598 61.28 6.94 19.90
C GLN A 598 61.37 8.37 19.37
N ALA A 599 60.54 8.71 18.38
CA ALA A 599 60.51 10.03 17.75
C ALA A 599 60.00 11.12 18.70
N SER A 600 59.02 10.79 19.54
CA SER A 600 58.49 11.70 20.57
C SER A 600 59.41 11.86 21.78
N GLY A 601 60.41 10.97 21.94
CA GLY A 601 61.30 10.93 23.10
C GLY A 601 60.73 10.22 24.32
N MET A 602 59.59 9.53 24.18
CA MET A 602 58.87 8.88 25.30
C MET A 602 59.29 7.42 25.51
N GLY A 603 59.83 6.78 24.48
CA GLY A 603 60.29 5.39 24.51
C GLY A 603 59.18 4.35 24.44
N ASN A 604 58.10 4.50 25.22
CA ASN A 604 56.93 3.60 25.21
C ASN A 604 55.66 4.31 25.73
N GLY A 605 54.53 3.58 25.78
CA GLY A 605 53.23 4.09 26.22
C GLY A 605 53.22 4.54 27.67
N ALA A 606 53.85 3.78 28.57
CA ALA A 606 53.98 4.16 29.98
C ALA A 606 54.78 5.46 30.16
N GLY A 607 55.84 5.66 29.37
CA GLY A 607 56.63 6.90 29.35
C GLY A 607 55.78 8.10 28.90
N MET A 608 54.97 7.92 27.85
CA MET A 608 54.03 8.95 27.39
C MET A 608 52.96 9.26 28.45
N MET A 609 52.41 8.24 29.12
CA MET A 609 51.46 8.42 30.22
C MET A 609 52.06 9.23 31.37
N MET A 610 53.28 8.90 31.80
CA MET A 610 53.98 9.64 32.85
C MET A 610 54.22 11.09 32.47
N TRP A 611 54.61 11.34 31.22
CA TRP A 611 54.79 12.69 30.70
C TRP A 611 53.46 13.48 30.69
N LEU A 612 52.36 12.87 30.23
CA LEU A 612 51.02 13.48 30.24
C LEU A 612 50.58 13.82 31.67
N MET A 613 50.79 12.92 32.65
CA MET A 613 50.48 13.17 34.05
C MET A 613 51.32 14.32 34.65
N ALA A 614 52.61 14.40 34.30
CA ALA A 614 53.49 15.47 34.74
C ALA A 614 53.02 16.82 34.19
N LYS A 615 52.69 16.88 32.89
CA LYS A 615 52.17 18.09 32.25
C LYS A 615 50.81 18.53 32.80
N ASP A 616 49.92 17.59 33.12
CA ASP A 616 48.66 17.91 33.79
C ASP A 616 48.91 18.51 35.18
N SER A 617 49.94 18.03 35.90
CA SER A 617 50.36 18.58 37.20
C SER A 617 50.90 20.01 37.10
N GLU A 618 51.79 20.26 36.13
CA GLU A 618 52.35 21.60 35.86
C GLU A 618 51.22 22.61 35.63
N ARG A 619 50.18 22.18 34.92
CA ARG A 619 49.03 23.02 34.62
C ARG A 619 48.09 23.22 35.79
N GLN A 620 47.73 22.16 36.53
CA GLN A 620 46.91 22.30 37.73
C GLN A 620 47.58 23.24 38.76
N ALA A 621 48.92 23.26 38.82
CA ALA A 621 49.66 24.21 39.63
C ALA A 621 49.55 25.66 39.12
N ALA A 622 49.42 25.87 37.81
CA ALA A 622 49.29 27.19 37.19
C ALA A 622 47.84 27.72 37.16
N GLU A 623 46.85 26.86 36.92
CA GLU A 623 45.44 27.22 36.67
C GLU A 623 44.50 26.88 37.84
N GLY A 624 44.95 26.08 38.82
CA GLY A 624 44.18 25.64 39.99
C GLY A 624 43.62 24.22 39.85
N SER A 625 43.30 23.59 40.99
CA SER A 625 42.90 22.17 41.09
C SER A 625 41.49 21.85 40.58
N ALA A 626 40.73 22.84 40.13
CA ALA A 626 39.35 22.67 39.63
C ALA A 626 39.27 22.38 38.12
N THR A 627 40.40 22.36 37.40
CA THR A 627 40.44 22.10 35.96
C THR A 627 40.23 20.61 35.66
N SER A 628 39.31 20.30 34.75
CA SER A 628 39.14 18.93 34.22
C SER A 628 40.44 18.45 33.58
N SER A 629 40.89 17.24 33.94
CA SER A 629 42.14 16.68 33.43
C SER A 629 42.05 16.36 31.94
N TRP A 630 42.86 17.04 31.13
CA TRP A 630 42.90 16.89 29.67
C TRP A 630 43.77 15.70 29.22
N SER A 631 44.56 15.14 30.15
CA SER A 631 45.45 14.00 29.92
C SER A 631 44.72 12.66 29.99
N LEU A 632 43.56 12.58 30.66
CA LEU A 632 42.77 11.34 30.75
C LEU A 632 42.33 10.79 29.37
N PRO A 633 41.78 11.60 28.44
CA PRO A 633 41.46 11.12 27.09
C PRO A 633 42.64 10.52 26.29
N PRO A 634 43.82 11.17 26.15
CA PRO A 634 44.95 10.55 25.45
C PRO A 634 45.55 9.35 26.19
N ILE A 635 45.50 9.31 27.54
CA ILE A 635 45.89 8.11 28.30
C ILE A 635 44.93 6.95 28.01
N LEU A 636 43.63 7.21 27.88
CA LEU A 636 42.65 6.21 27.49
C LEU A 636 42.92 5.69 26.07
N LEU A 637 43.33 6.54 25.14
CA LEU A 637 43.74 6.13 23.80
C LEU A 637 44.96 5.19 23.83
N LEU A 638 45.98 5.46 24.66
CA LEU A 638 47.11 4.54 24.87
C LEU A 638 46.66 3.19 25.43
N ALA A 639 45.74 3.19 26.40
CA ALA A 639 45.17 1.98 26.97
C ALA A 639 44.42 1.14 25.94
N ARG A 640 43.59 1.77 25.09
CA ARG A 640 42.84 1.10 24.01
C ARG A 640 43.73 0.43 22.98
N ARG A 641 44.94 0.97 22.74
CA ARG A 641 45.94 0.37 21.84
C ARG A 641 46.74 -0.77 22.48
N GLY A 642 46.44 -1.13 23.73
CA GLY A 642 47.16 -2.15 24.48
C GLY A 642 48.58 -1.75 24.87
N GLU A 643 48.87 -0.44 24.92
CA GLU A 643 50.21 0.08 25.25
C GLU A 643 50.42 0.26 26.76
N LEU A 644 49.35 0.11 27.56
CA LEU A 644 49.34 0.17 29.02
C LEU A 644 48.87 -1.17 29.60
N ASN A 645 49.19 -1.43 30.87
CA ASN A 645 48.83 -2.64 31.60
C ASN A 645 48.16 -2.34 32.97
N GLY A 646 47.80 -3.37 33.73
CA GLY A 646 47.11 -3.21 35.02
C GLY A 646 47.89 -2.40 36.07
N ARG A 647 49.23 -2.45 36.08
CA ARG A 647 50.03 -1.62 37.00
C ARG A 647 49.95 -0.13 36.64
N ASP A 648 49.83 0.16 35.35
CA ASP A 648 49.64 1.54 34.88
C ASP A 648 48.26 2.05 35.31
N LEU A 649 47.23 1.19 35.32
CA LEU A 649 45.91 1.53 35.86
C LEU A 649 45.96 1.86 37.36
N ASP A 650 46.69 1.09 38.16
CA ASP A 650 46.87 1.39 39.60
C ASP A 650 47.44 2.80 39.81
N LEU A 651 48.38 3.20 38.96
CA LEU A 651 48.97 4.54 39.01
C LEU A 651 47.98 5.64 38.58
N ILE A 652 47.21 5.40 37.51
CA ILE A 652 46.15 6.29 37.04
C ILE A 652 45.13 6.53 38.16
N ILE A 653 44.64 5.45 38.80
CA ILE A 653 43.68 5.51 39.90
C ILE A 653 44.20 6.40 41.03
N ARG A 654 45.43 6.15 41.49
CA ARG A 654 46.04 6.92 42.59
C ARG A 654 46.27 8.38 42.22
N ARG A 655 46.74 8.64 40.99
CA ARG A 655 47.10 10.00 40.54
C ARG A 655 45.88 10.89 40.42
N TYR A 656 44.82 10.40 39.79
CA TYR A 656 43.60 11.18 39.54
C TYR A 656 42.54 10.97 40.62
N GLY A 657 42.85 10.17 41.64
CA GLY A 657 41.95 9.89 42.74
C GLY A 657 40.68 9.15 42.31
N LEU A 658 40.72 8.35 41.23
CA LEU A 658 39.53 7.76 40.60
C LEU A 658 38.77 6.77 41.49
N LEU A 659 39.43 6.25 42.53
CA LEU A 659 38.85 5.40 43.55
C LEU A 659 39.52 5.75 44.89
N VAL A 660 38.72 6.17 45.86
CA VAL A 660 39.19 6.49 47.20
C VAL A 660 38.40 5.65 48.20
N ILE A 661 39.12 4.78 48.91
CA ILE A 661 38.55 3.90 49.92
C ILE A 661 39.34 4.07 51.20
N ASN A 662 38.71 4.66 52.22
CA ASN A 662 39.24 4.76 53.57
C ASN A 662 38.11 4.51 54.60
N HIS A 663 38.42 4.64 55.89
CA HIS A 663 37.46 4.33 56.98
C HIS A 663 36.19 5.20 56.94
N ASP A 664 36.25 6.40 56.37
CA ASP A 664 35.17 7.40 56.41
C ASP A 664 34.62 7.74 55.01
N MET A 665 35.26 7.28 53.93
CA MET A 665 34.97 7.69 52.55
C MET A 665 35.13 6.50 51.60
N PHE A 666 34.05 6.18 50.89
CA PHE A 666 34.03 5.30 49.74
C PHE A 666 33.58 6.13 48.55
N TRP A 667 34.49 6.43 47.62
CA TRP A 667 34.20 7.27 46.45
C TRP A 667 34.72 6.62 45.19
N VAL A 668 33.87 6.56 44.16
CA VAL A 668 34.17 5.98 42.85
C VAL A 668 33.93 7.03 41.80
N ASP A 669 34.93 7.29 40.94
CA ASP A 669 34.75 8.18 39.81
C ASP A 669 33.74 7.57 38.81
N PRO A 670 32.63 8.27 38.49
CA PRO A 670 31.57 7.71 37.67
C PRO A 670 31.86 7.74 36.17
N THR A 671 32.98 8.36 35.73
CA THR A 671 33.22 8.69 34.31
C THR A 671 34.42 7.95 33.76
N TRP A 672 35.60 8.20 34.30
CA TRP A 672 36.89 7.72 33.83
C TRP A 672 37.24 6.33 34.35
N LEU A 673 36.92 5.99 35.59
CA LEU A 673 37.26 4.66 36.12
C LEU A 673 36.59 3.54 35.32
N PRO A 674 35.27 3.58 35.03
CA PRO A 674 34.65 2.56 34.17
C PRO A 674 35.32 2.48 32.79
N ARG A 675 35.66 3.62 32.18
CA ARG A 675 36.29 3.66 30.84
C ARG A 675 37.66 2.99 30.82
N PHE A 676 38.50 3.25 31.81
CA PHE A 676 39.78 2.56 31.95
C PHE A 676 39.60 1.08 32.31
N ALA A 677 38.61 0.77 33.15
CA ALA A 677 38.29 -0.59 33.53
C ALA A 677 37.85 -1.47 32.35
N ARG A 678 37.28 -0.89 31.28
CA ARG A 678 36.99 -1.66 30.04
C ARG A 678 38.24 -2.19 29.36
N VAL A 679 39.34 -1.44 29.46
CA VAL A 679 40.55 -1.69 28.65
C VAL A 679 41.75 -2.18 29.47
N LEU A 680 41.74 -2.04 30.79
CA LEU A 680 42.84 -2.46 31.65
C LEU A 680 42.31 -3.27 32.85
N PRO A 681 42.99 -4.37 33.24
CA PRO A 681 42.55 -5.18 34.38
C PRO A 681 42.83 -4.46 35.71
N LEU A 682 41.88 -4.53 36.64
CA LEU A 682 42.05 -4.07 38.02
C LEU A 682 42.89 -5.07 38.81
N SER A 683 43.79 -4.54 39.66
CA SER A 683 44.49 -5.35 40.66
C SER A 683 43.55 -5.79 41.80
N GLU A 684 43.96 -6.81 42.55
CA GLU A 684 43.21 -7.30 43.72
C GLU A 684 42.99 -6.22 44.78
N GLU A 685 43.90 -5.24 44.86
CA GLU A 685 43.81 -4.08 45.76
C GLU A 685 42.51 -3.29 45.54
N TRP A 686 42.12 -3.08 44.28
CA TRP A 686 40.93 -2.32 43.92
C TRP A 686 39.71 -3.21 43.72
N SER A 687 39.88 -4.43 43.18
CA SER A 687 38.73 -5.30 42.89
C SER A 687 38.07 -5.84 44.16
N THR A 688 38.84 -6.20 45.19
CA THR A 688 38.31 -6.81 46.42
C THR A 688 37.36 -5.89 47.18
N PRO A 689 37.70 -4.61 47.45
CA PRO A 689 36.77 -3.68 48.09
C PRO A 689 35.52 -3.38 47.24
N LEU A 690 35.65 -3.31 45.91
CA LEU A 690 34.50 -3.12 45.02
C LEU A 690 33.52 -4.29 45.11
N TRP A 691 34.01 -5.52 45.08
CA TRP A 691 33.19 -6.72 45.31
C TRP A 691 32.55 -6.73 46.70
N GLY A 692 33.30 -6.33 47.74
CA GLY A 692 32.78 -6.19 49.09
C GLY A 692 31.62 -5.19 49.20
N CYS A 693 31.71 -4.07 48.48
CA CYS A 693 30.66 -3.05 48.40
C CYS A 693 29.44 -3.54 47.60
N VAL A 694 29.66 -4.21 46.45
CA VAL A 694 28.58 -4.78 45.61
C VAL A 694 27.80 -5.89 46.30
N LEU A 695 28.48 -6.79 47.00
CA LEU A 695 27.84 -7.95 47.65
C LEU A 695 27.32 -7.64 49.06
N GLY A 696 27.51 -6.42 49.57
CA GLY A 696 27.16 -6.05 50.93
C GLY A 696 27.97 -6.80 52.00
N THR A 697 29.14 -7.33 51.64
CA THR A 697 30.04 -8.09 52.52
C THR A 697 31.18 -7.24 53.08
N SER A 698 31.23 -5.93 52.78
CA SER A 698 32.21 -5.00 53.35
C SER A 698 32.04 -4.96 54.88
N GLY A 699 32.86 -5.73 55.58
CA GLY A 699 32.73 -5.93 57.01
C GLY A 699 32.81 -4.61 57.79
N LYS A 700 31.86 -4.42 58.73
CA LYS A 700 31.78 -3.55 59.92
C LYS A 700 32.38 -2.12 59.96
N ASN A 701 33.33 -1.72 59.11
CA ASN A 701 34.12 -0.49 59.25
C ASN A 701 34.14 0.43 58.00
N SER A 702 33.37 0.14 56.95
CA SER A 702 33.16 1.10 55.84
C SER A 702 31.72 0.99 55.36
N SER A 703 30.97 2.10 55.36
CA SER A 703 29.58 2.15 54.92
C SER A 703 29.53 2.43 53.41
N CYS A 704 29.54 1.39 52.59
CA CYS A 704 29.23 1.50 51.17
C CYS A 704 27.75 1.86 51.00
N LEU A 705 27.45 3.05 50.47
CA LEU A 705 26.07 3.48 50.22
C LEU A 705 25.50 2.79 48.98
N PRO A 706 24.17 2.71 48.81
CA PRO A 706 23.55 2.11 47.62
C PRO A 706 24.04 2.71 46.28
N ILE A 707 24.28 4.02 46.25
CA ILE A 707 24.81 4.72 45.06
C ILE A 707 26.23 4.23 44.75
N ASP A 708 27.07 4.12 45.77
CA ASP A 708 28.45 3.62 45.63
C ASP A 708 28.47 2.14 45.22
N ALA A 709 27.53 1.34 45.74
CA ALA A 709 27.38 -0.05 45.34
C ALA A 709 26.99 -0.16 43.86
N SER A 710 26.17 0.74 43.33
CA SER A 710 25.83 0.79 41.90
C SER A 710 27.02 1.21 41.05
N LEU A 711 27.77 2.24 41.46
CA LEU A 711 29.00 2.66 40.76
C LEU A 711 30.08 1.57 40.79
N ALA A 712 30.27 0.89 41.91
CA ALA A 712 31.18 -0.23 42.04
C ALA A 712 30.78 -1.40 41.12
N ALA A 713 29.47 -1.69 41.02
CA ALA A 713 28.94 -2.66 40.08
C ALA A 713 29.30 -2.32 38.64
N ARG A 714 29.10 -1.05 38.25
CA ARG A 714 29.41 -0.56 36.91
C ARG A 714 30.89 -0.73 36.57
N VAL A 715 31.78 -0.41 37.51
CA VAL A 715 33.24 -0.61 37.32
C VAL A 715 33.57 -2.10 37.15
N LEU A 716 32.96 -2.99 37.94
CA LEU A 716 33.13 -4.43 37.81
C LEU A 716 32.51 -4.98 36.51
N ALA A 717 31.35 -4.48 36.09
CA ALA A 717 30.74 -4.80 34.81
C ALA A 717 31.66 -4.41 33.64
N ALA A 718 32.30 -3.24 33.71
CA ALA A 718 33.29 -2.79 32.73
C ALA A 718 34.51 -3.73 32.66
N GLN A 719 34.92 -4.34 33.78
CA GLN A 719 35.99 -5.35 33.81
C GLN A 719 35.63 -6.67 33.12
N GLY A 720 34.40 -6.86 32.61
CA GLY A 720 33.86 -8.19 32.33
C GLY A 720 34.72 -9.12 31.48
N ARG A 721 35.51 -8.62 30.52
CA ARG A 721 36.50 -9.42 29.75
C ARG A 721 37.60 -10.08 30.59
N PHE A 722 37.84 -9.55 31.78
CA PHE A 722 38.81 -10.01 32.77
C PHE A 722 38.16 -10.81 33.91
N LEU A 723 36.82 -10.89 33.96
CA LEU A 723 36.08 -11.61 34.99
C LEU A 723 35.78 -13.05 34.58
N SER A 724 35.59 -13.92 35.57
CA SER A 724 35.10 -15.28 35.35
C SER A 724 33.60 -15.29 35.02
N ALA A 725 33.13 -16.35 34.36
CA ALA A 725 31.69 -16.54 34.09
C ALA A 725 30.84 -16.55 35.38
N GLU A 726 31.38 -17.05 36.48
CA GLU A 726 30.72 -17.03 37.79
C GLU A 726 30.56 -15.60 38.32
N ALA A 727 31.62 -14.79 38.25
CA ALA A 727 31.57 -13.39 38.64
C ALA A 727 30.58 -12.58 37.80
N LEU A 728 30.55 -12.80 36.47
CA LEU A 728 29.57 -12.18 35.57
C LEU A 728 28.13 -12.58 35.93
N ALA A 729 27.88 -13.86 36.22
CA ALA A 729 26.56 -14.33 36.64
C ALA A 729 26.10 -13.70 37.97
N GLN A 730 27.02 -13.48 38.92
CA GLN A 730 26.72 -12.78 40.17
C GLN A 730 26.32 -11.32 39.94
N LEU A 731 27.00 -10.60 39.03
CA LEU A 731 26.63 -9.22 38.67
C LEU A 731 25.25 -9.17 38.00
N VAL A 732 24.97 -10.08 37.05
CA VAL A 732 23.65 -10.16 36.41
C VAL A 732 22.54 -10.43 37.43
N LEU A 733 22.76 -11.35 38.38
CA LEU A 733 21.79 -11.65 39.44
C LEU A 733 21.53 -10.43 40.33
N ARG A 734 22.59 -9.70 40.70
CA ARG A 734 22.48 -8.47 41.49
C ARG A 734 21.70 -7.39 40.75
N LEU A 735 22.04 -7.15 39.49
CA LEU A 735 21.39 -6.17 38.64
C LEU A 735 19.90 -6.47 38.48
N ASP A 736 19.57 -7.74 38.28
CA ASP A 736 18.18 -8.20 38.17
C ASP A 736 17.36 -8.05 39.44
N ASN A 737 17.97 -8.29 40.60
CA ASN A 737 17.29 -8.01 41.87
C ASN A 737 17.11 -6.50 42.08
N GLY A 738 18.09 -5.68 41.71
CA GLY A 738 18.02 -4.21 41.78
C GLY A 738 16.89 -3.64 40.91
N ILE A 739 16.85 -4.02 39.63
CA ILE A 739 15.80 -3.57 38.70
C ILE A 739 14.40 -4.00 39.18
N LYS A 740 14.25 -5.23 39.70
CA LYS A 740 12.97 -5.70 40.26
C LYS A 740 12.51 -4.89 41.48
N GLN A 741 13.46 -4.49 42.32
CA GLN A 741 13.18 -3.77 43.55
C GLN A 741 12.81 -2.31 43.27
N ASP A 742 13.60 -1.63 42.45
CA ASP A 742 13.47 -0.19 42.23
C ASP A 742 12.50 0.16 41.10
N ARG A 743 12.23 -0.80 40.19
CA ARG A 743 11.41 -0.61 38.98
C ARG A 743 11.87 0.54 38.08
N ASP A 744 13.16 0.87 38.13
CA ASP A 744 13.78 1.92 37.32
C ASP A 744 14.92 1.32 36.50
N VAL A 745 14.72 1.10 35.20
CA VAL A 745 15.75 0.53 34.31
C VAL A 745 16.82 1.58 33.98
N ALA A 746 16.46 2.85 33.90
CA ALA A 746 17.36 3.93 33.51
C ALA A 746 18.49 4.09 34.53
N ALA A 747 18.18 3.95 35.83
CA ALA A 747 19.15 3.96 36.92
C ALA A 747 20.27 2.90 36.77
N TYR A 748 19.97 1.78 36.12
CA TYR A 748 20.89 0.65 35.96
C TYR A 748 21.48 0.53 34.55
N ALA A 749 21.06 1.38 33.62
CA ALA A 749 21.36 1.20 32.20
C ALA A 749 22.86 1.22 31.89
N SER A 750 23.67 2.03 32.58
CA SER A 750 25.12 2.04 32.36
C SER A 750 25.81 0.72 32.76
N GLU A 751 25.36 0.07 33.83
CA GLU A 751 25.83 -1.26 34.24
C GLU A 751 25.36 -2.33 33.25
N MET A 752 24.10 -2.22 32.78
CA MET A 752 23.54 -3.09 31.75
C MET A 752 24.35 -3.03 30.45
N VAL A 753 24.74 -1.84 29.99
CA VAL A 753 25.53 -1.68 28.75
C VAL A 753 26.84 -2.47 28.85
N ASP A 754 27.56 -2.32 29.97
CA ASP A 754 28.83 -2.99 30.16
C ASP A 754 28.66 -4.51 30.29
N LEU A 755 27.68 -5.00 31.08
CA LEU A 755 27.45 -6.44 31.21
C LEU A 755 26.97 -7.10 29.90
N ALA A 756 26.15 -6.40 29.11
CA ALA A 756 25.64 -6.88 27.83
C ALA A 756 26.74 -7.18 26.81
N CYS A 757 27.93 -6.61 26.97
CA CYS A 757 29.09 -6.95 26.16
C CYS A 757 29.66 -8.35 26.45
N TRP A 758 29.48 -8.85 27.67
CA TRP A 758 30.27 -9.99 28.18
C TRP A 758 29.43 -11.22 28.52
N THR A 759 28.13 -11.05 28.75
CA THR A 759 27.24 -12.14 29.15
C THR A 759 25.83 -11.95 28.59
N PRO A 760 25.11 -13.03 28.25
CA PRO A 760 23.70 -12.96 27.84
C PRO A 760 22.86 -12.20 28.86
N MET A 761 22.07 -11.25 28.37
CA MET A 761 21.06 -10.56 29.17
C MET A 761 19.86 -11.48 29.42
N PRO A 762 19.16 -11.37 30.57
CA PRO A 762 17.98 -12.19 30.84
C PRO A 762 16.90 -12.02 29.75
N ASP A 763 16.36 -13.12 29.22
CA ASP A 763 15.36 -13.12 28.13
C ASP A 763 14.15 -12.21 28.42
N ARG A 764 13.70 -12.18 29.68
CA ARG A 764 12.60 -11.29 30.09
C ARG A 764 12.91 -9.82 29.81
N TRP A 765 14.14 -9.36 30.03
CA TRP A 765 14.51 -7.98 29.78
C TRP A 765 14.47 -7.68 28.29
N VAL A 766 15.11 -8.50 27.47
CA VAL A 766 15.08 -8.34 26.00
C VAL A 766 13.64 -8.30 25.52
N SER A 767 12.80 -9.23 25.97
CA SER A 767 11.40 -9.29 25.58
C SER A 767 10.56 -8.11 26.09
N GLY A 768 10.85 -7.62 27.29
CA GLY A 768 10.17 -6.48 27.91
C GLY A 768 10.52 -5.17 27.24
N LEU A 769 11.79 -5.01 26.84
CA LEU A 769 12.29 -3.89 26.06
C LEU A 769 11.72 -3.88 24.63
N GLU A 770 11.66 -5.05 23.97
CA GLU A 770 11.09 -5.17 22.63
C GLU A 770 9.58 -4.90 22.58
N LYS A 771 8.85 -5.31 23.62
CA LYS A 771 7.40 -5.14 23.69
C LYS A 771 6.99 -3.78 24.27
N GLY A 772 7.87 -3.10 25.00
CA GLY A 772 7.56 -1.86 25.72
C GLY A 772 6.55 -2.03 26.85
N VAL A 773 6.31 -3.27 27.33
CA VAL A 773 5.20 -3.58 28.27
C VAL A 773 5.65 -3.68 29.73
N GLU A 774 6.89 -4.10 30.00
CA GLU A 774 7.34 -4.38 31.38
C GLU A 774 8.02 -3.19 32.07
N TYR A 775 8.45 -2.17 31.33
CA TYR A 775 9.38 -1.15 31.82
C TYR A 775 9.00 0.30 31.52
N ASP A 776 7.75 0.59 31.11
CA ASP A 776 7.26 1.95 30.77
C ASP A 776 8.14 2.73 29.77
N ILE A 777 8.88 2.01 28.90
CA ILE A 777 9.71 2.64 27.87
C ILE A 777 8.79 3.17 26.77
N GLN A 778 8.52 4.47 26.84
CA GLN A 778 7.77 5.16 25.80
C GLN A 778 8.70 5.43 24.62
N ILE A 779 8.57 4.65 23.55
CA ILE A 779 9.11 5.05 22.25
C ILE A 779 8.22 6.20 21.78
N ALA A 780 8.72 7.43 21.88
CA ALA A 780 7.96 8.62 21.53
C ALA A 780 7.38 8.50 20.09
N PRO A 781 6.14 8.95 19.85
CA PRO A 781 5.57 8.96 18.51
C PRO A 781 6.42 9.83 17.56
N PRO A 782 6.37 9.57 16.25
CA PRO A 782 7.21 10.25 15.27
C PRO A 782 7.07 11.78 15.37
N ARG A 783 8.23 12.42 15.58
CA ARG A 783 8.56 13.86 15.53
C ARG A 783 7.43 14.78 15.09
N SER A 784 6.91 15.60 16.00
CA SER A 784 6.21 16.83 15.61
C SER A 784 7.23 17.95 15.46
N ALA A 785 7.23 18.66 14.33
CA ALA A 785 7.86 19.97 14.31
C ALA A 785 6.83 20.98 14.80
N ASP A 786 7.30 22.07 15.40
CA ASP A 786 6.46 23.24 15.55
C ASP A 786 6.04 23.71 14.14
N PRO A 787 4.73 23.72 13.81
CA PRO A 787 4.24 24.10 12.49
C PRO A 787 4.55 25.55 12.10
N LEU A 788 4.98 26.39 13.04
CA LEU A 788 5.36 27.79 12.81
C LEU A 788 6.87 27.99 12.63
N THR A 789 7.71 27.17 13.26
CA THR A 789 9.17 27.37 13.25
C THR A 789 9.95 26.25 12.57
N GLY A 790 9.33 25.09 12.29
CA GLY A 790 10.00 23.92 11.72
C GLY A 790 10.99 23.23 12.68
N VAL A 791 11.13 23.73 13.91
CA VAL A 791 12.06 23.20 14.90
C VAL A 791 11.52 21.87 15.43
N GLN A 792 12.35 20.83 15.34
CA GLN A 792 12.04 19.50 15.86
C GLN A 792 12.21 19.48 17.39
N ILE A 793 11.16 19.13 18.12
CA ILE A 793 11.26 18.81 19.56
C ILE A 793 11.54 17.32 19.67
N VAL A 794 12.73 16.95 20.13
CA VAL A 794 13.10 15.56 20.41
C VAL A 794 12.85 15.29 21.88
N GLU A 795 11.81 14.52 22.21
CA GLU A 795 11.66 13.96 23.57
C GLU A 795 12.68 12.83 23.75
N VAL A 796 13.61 13.01 24.67
CA VAL A 796 14.66 12.02 24.96
C VAL A 796 14.09 10.98 25.93
N THR A 797 13.59 9.86 25.41
CA THR A 797 13.33 8.67 26.22
C THR A 797 14.52 7.69 26.13
N ASP A 798 15.15 7.42 27.28
CA ASP A 798 16.23 6.48 27.65
C ASP A 798 17.21 5.93 26.58
N VAL A 799 18.23 6.74 26.20
CA VAL A 799 19.34 6.35 25.29
C VAL A 799 20.17 5.20 25.85
N SER A 800 20.36 5.20 27.16
CA SER A 800 21.18 4.21 27.86
C SER A 800 20.65 2.78 27.67
N VAL A 801 19.34 2.61 27.57
CA VAL A 801 18.71 1.30 27.33
C VAL A 801 18.93 0.83 25.89
N ALA A 802 18.82 1.74 24.92
CA ALA A 802 19.15 1.43 23.53
C ALA A 802 20.64 1.08 23.36
N GLN A 803 21.53 1.77 24.09
CA GLN A 803 22.95 1.42 24.14
C GLN A 803 23.17 0.03 24.74
N ALA A 804 22.42 -0.36 25.77
CA ALA A 804 22.54 -1.69 26.37
C ALA A 804 22.10 -2.80 25.41
N LEU A 805 20.97 -2.61 24.73
CA LEU A 805 20.51 -3.51 23.67
C LEU A 805 21.51 -3.57 22.50
N SER A 806 22.16 -2.45 22.18
CA SER A 806 23.20 -2.39 21.15
C SER A 806 24.43 -3.19 21.54
N ALA A 807 24.87 -3.10 22.79
CA ALA A 807 25.96 -3.90 23.32
C ALA A 807 25.64 -5.40 23.27
N ALA A 808 24.42 -5.78 23.64
CA ALA A 808 23.93 -7.16 23.54
C ALA A 808 23.88 -7.64 22.07
N LEU A 809 23.36 -6.81 21.17
CA LEU A 809 23.29 -7.11 19.73
C LEU A 809 24.68 -7.26 19.11
N ARG A 810 25.62 -6.40 19.49
CA ARG A 810 27.00 -6.43 19.01
C ARG A 810 27.74 -7.71 19.44
N SER A 811 27.41 -8.24 20.61
CA SER A 811 28.10 -9.38 21.22
C SER A 811 27.36 -10.71 21.05
N ASP A 812 26.27 -10.73 20.26
CA ASP A 812 25.39 -11.89 20.06
C ASP A 812 24.79 -12.46 21.37
N HIS A 813 24.65 -11.62 22.40
CA HIS A 813 24.27 -11.98 23.76
C HIS A 813 22.80 -11.66 24.07
N GLY A 814 21.88 -12.26 23.30
CA GLY A 814 20.43 -12.18 23.55
C GLY A 814 19.64 -11.30 22.57
N SER A 815 20.13 -11.05 21.36
CA SER A 815 19.39 -10.25 20.37
C SER A 815 18.39 -11.07 19.54
N SER A 816 17.19 -10.54 19.34
CA SER A 816 16.24 -11.07 18.34
C SER A 816 16.28 -10.25 17.04
N PRO A 817 15.72 -10.75 15.92
CA PRO A 817 15.53 -9.94 14.72
C PRO A 817 14.73 -8.63 14.95
N ALA A 818 13.85 -8.60 15.96
CA ALA A 818 13.08 -7.42 16.30
C ALA A 818 13.94 -6.32 16.96
N THR A 819 15.02 -6.71 17.67
CA THR A 819 15.96 -5.79 18.30
C THR A 819 16.57 -4.82 17.28
N ILE A 820 16.89 -5.29 16.07
CA ILE A 820 17.51 -4.45 15.03
C ILE A 820 16.55 -3.35 14.59
N ASN A 821 15.30 -3.70 14.27
CA ASN A 821 14.29 -2.73 13.86
C ASN A 821 14.02 -1.70 14.95
N LEU A 822 14.03 -2.13 16.23
CA LEU A 822 13.90 -1.25 17.37
C LEU A 822 15.06 -0.25 17.44
N LEU A 823 16.32 -0.71 17.35
CA LEU A 823 17.50 0.15 17.39
C LEU A 823 17.57 1.11 16.19
N VAL A 824 17.15 0.67 15.01
CA VAL A 824 17.07 1.55 13.83
C VAL A 824 16.06 2.67 14.08
N ARG A 825 14.87 2.35 14.59
CA ARG A 825 13.85 3.35 14.94
C ARG A 825 14.35 4.28 16.04
N TYR A 826 15.01 3.74 17.04
CA TYR A 826 15.60 4.52 18.14
C TYR A 826 16.62 5.53 17.63
N ALA A 827 17.63 5.07 16.88
CA ALA A 827 18.62 5.93 16.27
C ALA A 827 17.98 6.93 15.31
N SER A 828 16.95 6.53 14.56
CA SER A 828 16.24 7.42 13.65
C SER A 828 15.49 8.51 14.39
N ASN A 829 14.94 8.26 15.57
CA ASN A 829 14.26 9.28 16.38
C ASN A 829 15.27 10.23 17.02
N HIS A 830 16.41 9.71 17.47
CA HIS A 830 17.41 10.47 18.25
C HIS A 830 18.61 10.88 17.39
N PHE A 831 18.41 11.00 16.08
CA PHE A 831 19.47 11.19 15.08
C PHE A 831 20.35 12.45 15.23
N SER A 832 19.98 13.37 16.14
CA SER A 832 20.77 14.55 16.53
C SER A 832 21.55 14.39 17.84
N TYR A 833 21.40 13.27 18.53
CA TYR A 833 22.03 13.00 19.82
C TYR A 833 23.46 12.48 19.65
N ALA A 834 24.41 13.16 20.28
CA ALA A 834 25.79 12.71 20.39
C ALA A 834 25.86 11.49 21.33
N GLY A 835 26.20 10.30 20.81
CA GLY A 835 26.28 9.06 21.60
C GLY A 835 25.54 7.85 21.01
N LEU A 836 25.04 7.97 19.78
CA LEU A 836 24.45 6.85 19.02
C LEU A 836 25.49 5.96 18.33
N ASP A 837 26.78 6.27 18.43
CA ASP A 837 27.82 5.50 17.73
C ASP A 837 27.88 4.04 18.17
N VAL A 838 27.54 3.74 19.43
CA VAL A 838 27.36 2.38 19.94
C VAL A 838 26.28 1.61 19.15
N LEU A 839 25.14 2.26 18.89
CA LEU A 839 24.07 1.71 18.06
C LEU A 839 24.60 1.47 16.64
N TYR A 840 25.24 2.48 16.04
CA TYR A 840 25.74 2.35 14.68
C TYR A 840 26.78 1.24 14.55
N ARG A 841 27.69 1.05 15.53
CA ARG A 841 28.67 -0.03 15.56
C ARG A 841 28.01 -1.41 15.75
N ALA A 842 26.98 -1.51 16.59
CA ALA A 842 26.22 -2.74 16.75
C ALA A 842 25.48 -3.13 15.46
N LEU A 843 24.82 -2.17 14.82
CA LEU A 843 24.20 -2.35 13.50
C LEU A 843 25.24 -2.69 12.43
N ALA A 844 26.39 -2.02 12.45
CA ALA A 844 27.51 -2.26 11.55
C ALA A 844 28.04 -3.69 11.68
N HIS A 845 28.12 -4.22 12.91
CA HIS A 845 28.51 -5.61 13.18
C HIS A 845 27.56 -6.59 12.47
N LYS A 846 26.25 -6.37 12.56
CA LYS A 846 25.23 -7.21 11.88
C LYS A 846 25.19 -7.05 10.37
N LEU A 847 25.57 -5.89 9.86
CA LEU A 847 25.67 -5.59 8.42
C LEU A 847 26.88 -6.22 7.73
N ARG A 848 27.83 -6.79 8.50
CA ARG A 848 28.98 -7.50 7.92
C ARG A 848 28.48 -8.74 7.19
N PRO A 849 29.01 -9.05 5.99
CA PRO A 849 28.71 -10.29 5.29
C PRO A 849 29.34 -11.45 6.07
N THR A 850 28.64 -11.95 7.08
CA THR A 850 28.89 -13.28 7.63
C THR A 850 28.29 -14.26 6.62
N GLY A 851 28.98 -15.35 6.28
CA GLY A 851 28.48 -16.36 5.35
C GLY A 851 27.25 -17.14 5.86
N ASP A 852 26.47 -16.55 6.76
CA ASP A 852 25.31 -17.12 7.43
C ASP A 852 24.02 -16.65 6.73
N PRO A 853 23.25 -17.56 6.09
CA PRO A 853 22.01 -17.23 5.40
C PRO A 853 20.86 -16.78 6.32
N SER A 854 21.03 -16.85 7.64
CA SER A 854 20.08 -16.29 8.63
C SER A 854 20.34 -14.81 8.97
N GLY A 855 21.38 -14.21 8.36
CA GLY A 855 21.86 -12.86 8.65
C GLY A 855 20.96 -11.70 8.22
N PHE A 856 21.32 -10.50 8.69
CA PHE A 856 20.62 -9.25 8.42
C PHE A 856 20.77 -8.81 6.95
N ASP A 857 19.66 -8.76 6.22
CA ASP A 857 19.63 -8.31 4.82
C ASP A 857 19.38 -6.80 4.74
N LEU A 858 20.44 -6.04 4.43
CA LEU A 858 20.40 -4.59 4.26
C LEU A 858 19.31 -4.14 3.26
N VAL A 859 19.17 -4.83 2.12
CA VAL A 859 18.23 -4.42 1.06
C VAL A 859 16.80 -4.60 1.56
N ARG A 860 16.52 -5.74 2.18
CA ARG A 860 15.21 -6.00 2.81
C ARG A 860 14.90 -4.99 3.90
N SER A 861 15.87 -4.64 4.76
CA SER A 861 15.64 -3.64 5.81
C SER A 861 15.45 -2.23 5.26
N LEU A 862 16.17 -1.83 4.21
CA LEU A 862 15.92 -0.55 3.52
C LEU A 862 14.50 -0.50 2.91
N GLN A 863 13.96 -1.65 2.47
CA GLN A 863 12.57 -1.77 2.01
C GLN A 863 11.57 -1.74 3.18
N ASP A 864 11.86 -2.41 4.28
CA ASP A 864 11.03 -2.39 5.50
C ASP A 864 10.90 -0.96 6.06
N PHE A 865 11.93 -0.13 5.88
CA PHE A 865 11.97 1.30 6.21
C PHE A 865 11.78 2.22 4.98
N ALA A 866 11.15 1.74 3.90
CA ALA A 866 10.86 2.54 2.71
C ALA A 866 10.15 3.89 2.95
N PRO A 867 9.26 4.07 3.95
CA PRO A 867 8.67 5.39 4.18
C PRO A 867 9.57 6.39 4.92
N ASP A 868 10.62 5.94 5.63
CA ASP A 868 11.40 6.77 6.56
C ASP A 868 12.86 6.95 6.11
N ALA A 869 13.20 8.15 5.64
CA ALA A 869 14.54 8.50 5.17
C ALA A 869 15.62 8.40 6.27
N GLN A 870 15.26 8.71 7.51
CA GLN A 870 16.21 8.73 8.61
C GLN A 870 16.55 7.31 9.06
N ALA A 871 15.54 6.44 9.17
CA ALA A 871 15.75 5.02 9.44
C ALA A 871 16.65 4.37 8.38
N ARG A 872 16.46 4.71 7.10
CA ARG A 872 17.36 4.25 6.03
C ARG A 872 18.77 4.85 6.18
N ALA A 873 18.88 6.15 6.48
CA ALA A 873 20.17 6.79 6.71
C ALA A 873 20.93 6.22 7.92
N VAL A 874 20.24 5.76 8.99
CA VAL A 874 20.84 5.02 10.11
C VAL A 874 21.55 3.75 9.61
N LEU A 875 20.87 2.96 8.78
CA LEU A 875 21.44 1.73 8.22
C LEU A 875 22.64 2.01 7.32
N LEU A 876 22.55 3.05 6.48
CA LEU A 876 23.63 3.46 5.59
C LEU A 876 24.82 4.03 6.38
N ARG A 877 24.58 4.77 7.47
CA ARG A 877 25.62 5.23 8.39
C ARG A 877 26.31 4.06 9.07
N ALA A 878 25.56 3.09 9.59
CA ALA A 878 26.14 1.88 10.17
C ALA A 878 27.01 1.12 9.15
N LEU A 879 26.56 1.02 7.90
CA LEU A 879 27.35 0.41 6.82
C LEU A 879 28.68 1.13 6.61
N SER A 880 28.69 2.47 6.65
CA SER A 880 29.89 3.29 6.46
C SER A 880 30.98 3.01 7.49
N ILE A 881 30.64 2.55 8.70
CA ILE A 881 31.63 2.19 9.72
C ILE A 881 32.45 0.97 9.27
N THR A 882 31.81 -0.01 8.62
CA THR A 882 32.51 -1.21 8.11
C THR A 882 33.16 -1.02 6.75
N ARG A 883 32.61 -0.09 5.95
CA ARG A 883 33.11 0.27 4.62
C ARG A 883 33.31 1.79 4.62
N PRO A 884 34.48 2.27 5.08
CA PRO A 884 34.69 3.70 5.37
C PRO A 884 34.54 4.62 4.17
N ARG A 885 34.48 4.09 2.94
CA ARG A 885 34.43 4.88 1.71
C ARG A 885 33.58 4.19 0.64
N SER A 886 32.94 5.02 -0.18
CA SER A 886 32.29 4.63 -1.44
C SER A 886 30.93 3.93 -1.30
N LEU A 887 30.09 4.40 -0.36
CA LEU A 887 28.70 3.94 -0.21
C LEU A 887 27.91 3.91 -1.54
N LEU A 888 28.08 4.91 -2.40
CA LEU A 888 27.36 4.99 -3.68
C LEU A 888 27.78 3.90 -4.68
N THR A 889 28.96 3.30 -4.49
CA THR A 889 29.46 2.21 -5.35
C THR A 889 29.13 0.82 -4.81
N ASP A 890 28.54 0.73 -3.60
CA ASP A 890 28.06 -0.55 -3.09
C ASP A 890 26.90 -1.03 -3.96
N ALA A 891 27.03 -2.22 -4.57
CA ALA A 891 26.03 -2.77 -5.49
C ALA A 891 24.61 -2.77 -4.88
N ARG A 892 24.49 -3.02 -3.57
CA ARG A 892 23.20 -3.03 -2.84
C ARG A 892 22.50 -1.67 -2.84
N ILE A 893 23.26 -0.58 -2.94
CA ILE A 893 22.78 0.80 -2.97
C ILE A 893 22.66 1.28 -4.42
N ALA A 894 23.65 0.98 -5.25
CA ALA A 894 23.70 1.38 -6.66
C ALA A 894 22.51 0.80 -7.46
N ASP A 895 22.21 -0.49 -7.24
CA ASP A 895 21.13 -1.23 -7.90
C ASP A 895 19.75 -1.01 -7.22
N GLY A 896 19.73 -0.27 -6.11
CA GLY A 896 18.55 0.02 -5.33
C GLY A 896 17.72 1.21 -5.83
N SER A 897 16.74 1.62 -5.03
CA SER A 897 15.91 2.80 -5.32
C SER A 897 16.75 4.08 -5.37
N VAL A 898 16.45 4.98 -6.31
CA VAL A 898 17.23 6.22 -6.53
C VAL A 898 17.34 7.09 -5.28
N PHE A 899 16.27 7.17 -4.48
CA PHE A 899 16.27 7.95 -3.25
C PHE A 899 17.20 7.41 -2.16
N TRP A 900 17.64 6.13 -2.20
CA TRP A 900 18.64 5.61 -1.25
C TRP A 900 19.99 6.31 -1.37
N ARG A 901 20.30 6.83 -2.57
CA ARG A 901 21.53 7.61 -2.79
C ARG A 901 21.47 8.95 -2.07
N LEU A 902 20.29 9.57 -1.97
CA LEU A 902 20.07 10.77 -1.16
C LEU A 902 20.16 10.45 0.34
N ASP A 903 19.61 9.32 0.78
CA ASP A 903 19.71 8.90 2.18
C ASP A 903 21.18 8.68 2.60
N ALA A 904 22.04 8.23 1.67
CA ALA A 904 23.48 8.12 1.89
C ALA A 904 24.13 9.49 2.14
N VAL A 905 23.70 10.55 1.45
CA VAL A 905 24.18 11.93 1.70
C VAL A 905 23.86 12.35 3.12
N LEU A 906 22.65 12.08 3.58
CA LEU A 906 22.23 12.39 4.94
C LEU A 906 23.08 11.64 5.97
N ALA A 907 23.40 10.36 5.71
CA ALA A 907 24.30 9.58 6.54
C ALA A 907 25.70 10.21 6.62
N ALA A 908 26.30 10.59 5.48
CA ALA A 908 27.62 11.22 5.43
C ALA A 908 27.66 12.59 6.14
N ARG A 909 26.65 13.44 5.92
CA ARG A 909 26.54 14.76 6.59
C ARG A 909 26.51 14.61 8.11
N ARG A 910 25.81 13.60 8.62
CA ARG A 910 25.71 13.33 10.06
C ARG A 910 26.99 12.76 10.65
N GLN A 911 27.67 11.89 9.90
CA GLN A 911 28.97 11.38 10.30
C GLN A 911 29.99 12.51 10.52
N LEU A 912 29.96 13.57 9.69
CA LEU A 912 30.81 14.75 9.90
C LEU A 912 30.39 15.59 11.11
N GLY A 913 29.08 15.68 11.38
CA GLY A 913 28.55 16.28 12.62
C GLY A 913 29.10 15.64 13.89
N ASP A 914 29.20 14.32 13.86
CA ASP A 914 29.57 13.50 15.01
C ASP A 914 31.05 13.09 15.00
N TYR A 915 31.90 13.77 14.23
CA TYR A 915 33.35 13.50 14.20
C TYR A 915 34.02 13.96 15.51
N GLN A 916 33.90 13.14 16.56
CA GLN A 916 34.40 13.40 17.90
C GLN A 916 35.03 12.13 18.48
N PHE A 917 35.96 12.30 19.43
CA PHE A 917 36.57 11.17 20.11
C PHE A 917 35.54 10.53 21.03
N GLU A 918 35.19 9.29 20.73
CA GLU A 918 34.28 8.52 21.57
C GLU A 918 35.01 8.08 22.84
N GLU A 919 34.76 8.76 23.94
CA GLU A 919 35.30 8.38 25.26
C GLU A 919 34.72 7.06 25.76
N ASP A 920 33.54 6.67 25.26
CA ASP A 920 32.84 5.44 25.60
C ASP A 920 32.77 4.49 24.39
N GLN A 921 33.75 3.59 24.33
CA GLN A 921 33.69 2.42 23.44
C GLN A 921 33.20 1.22 24.25
N TYR A 922 32.08 0.65 23.82
CA TYR A 922 31.51 -0.54 24.44
C TYR A 922 31.83 -1.77 23.59
N CYS A 923 32.20 -2.86 24.27
CA CYS A 923 32.52 -4.15 23.69
C CYS A 923 33.72 -4.13 22.71
N GLU A 924 34.77 -3.36 23.03
CA GLU A 924 36.06 -3.28 22.31
C GLU A 924 37.27 -3.71 23.14
#